data_AF-A0A7J6BHH6-F1
#
_entry.id   AF-A0A7J6BHH6-F1
#
_cell.length_a   1.000
_cell.length_b   1.000
_cell.length_c   1.000
_cell.angle_alpha   90.00
_cell.angle_beta   90.00
_cell.angle_gamma   90.00
#
_symmetry.space_group_name_H-M   'P 1'
#
loop_
_entity.id
_entity.type
_entity.pdbx_description
1 polymer ?
#
loop_
_entity_poly.entity_id
_entity_poly.type
_entity_poly.pdbx_seq_one_letter_code
_entity_poly.pdbx_strand_id
1 'polypeptide(L)'
;MLSGVNMRAVYWPVAVLLVLAALCVDFEHALSLSRRENAALLHQWKTGFNDLVEGKVKRSEESVGESCRSLQDYEARLQEDTHTRVFNDVSGSVSLAWVGDGTGVLLVLTTYQVPLFMFRFSEPKLYRSEDHGKSFQDVTYLLNNTFVMTHFGIAIGPDNSGKVILTGYVSEGQGSRILRSLDFGMSFTPFNLPFQVLMQITYNPVNNSVLAVISTLYDLWLSKDFGLHWKRIHYTVCLVKWGTADTLFFTTNPNGSCSERGALELRKTSDFGRSFKTIGSRIYSFGLGGRFLFASVMAATSSMRMIHVSVDQGEVWDMAQLPDVGHEQFYSILSANDDMVFMHVDEPGDSGMGTIYVSDYRGIVFSKSLERHLYTSTGGETDFTVVSSLRGVYMTSVLAHDGSVQTVVTFNQGGNWMPLKKPWNAECDSTAKDPDMCSLHIHASYSTSMRLTVPMLPLTEPSAVGLILAHGSVGDAVSIMSPDVYVSGDGGYTWARALKGPHHYAILDSGGLLVAVEHNPVQPISQIKFSTDEGQCWHVYNFTDTPLYFTGLASEPGAQSMTLSLWGFRQPVFSQHLVSMTIDFHQLLSRNCGEEDYVQWLAHSDNTGNPNDGCVLGYKETYLRLRKDSACRNGRDFVITKQPTPCPCTLDDFQCDFGYYRAVNSSECVEQPELKGHLLEFCLHGRKEQLQTSGYRKIPGDRCEGGTQPERKLIDLSKKCVSNLLSPELLSESQSGSLAPVVSVIILVLLICAVAGVLLIKKYVCGGRFLVHRYSEMQRHVEANPIEGVDDVDAPEEDKTHYNEDSDEDLLAGN
;
A
#
# COMPACT_ATOMS: atom_id res chain seq x y z
N MET A 1 14.96 25.69 56.57
CA MET A 1 13.81 26.17 57.38
C MET A 1 12.76 25.08 57.33
N LEU A 2 12.72 24.14 58.29
CA LEU A 2 11.99 24.22 59.57
C LEU A 2 10.51 24.59 59.41
N SER A 3 9.65 23.57 59.34
CA SER A 3 8.51 23.32 60.25
C SER A 3 7.75 22.10 59.71
N GLY A 4 7.35 21.09 60.45
CA GLY A 4 7.34 20.89 61.89
C GLY A 4 5.96 20.40 62.35
N VAL A 5 5.95 19.21 62.98
CA VAL A 5 5.17 18.84 64.20
C VAL A 5 3.70 18.40 63.94
N ASN A 6 3.08 17.34 64.50
CA ASN A 6 3.32 16.31 65.56
C ASN A 6 2.38 15.10 65.23
N MET A 7 2.70 13.80 65.42
CA MET A 7 3.07 13.00 66.60
C MET A 7 1.89 12.54 67.51
N ARG A 8 1.64 11.21 67.52
CA ARG A 8 1.30 10.27 68.65
C ARG A 8 0.39 9.13 68.14
N ALA A 9 0.89 7.91 67.91
CA ALA A 9 1.27 6.83 68.86
C ALA A 9 0.07 6.20 69.60
N VAL A 10 -0.10 4.86 69.45
CA VAL A 10 -0.36 3.87 70.54
C VAL A 10 -0.57 2.45 69.94
N TYR A 11 0.37 1.56 70.29
CA TYR A 11 0.31 0.12 70.61
C TYR A 11 -0.29 -0.96 69.67
N TRP A 12 0.58 -1.96 69.45
CA TRP A 12 0.42 -3.32 68.92
C TRP A 12 -0.44 -4.23 69.82
N PRO A 13 -0.98 -5.39 69.33
CA PRO A 13 -0.15 -6.60 69.28
C PRO A 13 -0.43 -7.62 68.13
N VAL A 14 0.67 -8.22 67.64
CA VAL A 14 0.93 -9.67 67.55
C VAL A 14 -0.27 -10.59 67.20
N ALA A 15 -0.52 -10.81 65.91
CA ALA A 15 -1.32 -11.96 65.44
C ALA A 15 -1.05 -12.43 63.99
N VAL A 16 -0.12 -11.82 63.22
CA VAL A 16 0.03 -12.13 61.77
C VAL A 16 1.41 -12.66 61.38
N LEU A 17 2.36 -12.71 62.32
CA LEU A 17 3.75 -13.13 62.05
C LEU A 17 4.03 -14.64 62.21
N LEU A 18 2.99 -15.46 62.37
CA LEU A 18 3.12 -16.93 62.48
C LEU A 18 2.43 -17.73 61.36
N VAL A 19 1.85 -17.07 60.34
CA VAL A 19 1.22 -17.74 59.18
C VAL A 19 2.06 -17.64 57.90
N LEU A 20 3.09 -16.78 57.87
CA LEU A 20 3.97 -16.64 56.71
C LEU A 20 5.23 -17.53 56.75
N ALA A 21 5.47 -18.27 57.83
CA ALA A 21 6.61 -19.19 57.97
C ALA A 21 6.28 -20.66 57.64
N ALA A 22 5.02 -20.96 57.26
CA ALA A 22 4.55 -22.32 56.94
C ALA A 22 4.21 -22.55 55.45
N LEU A 23 4.49 -21.58 54.57
CA LEU A 23 4.29 -21.72 53.11
C LEU A 23 5.61 -21.65 52.31
N CYS A 24 6.76 -21.76 52.97
CA CYS A 24 8.08 -21.70 52.34
C CYS A 24 8.93 -22.97 52.51
N VAL A 25 8.32 -24.11 52.83
CA VAL A 25 9.05 -25.39 53.02
C VAL A 25 8.56 -26.54 52.11
N ASP A 26 7.49 -26.36 51.34
CA ASP A 26 6.98 -27.41 50.43
C ASP A 26 7.27 -27.18 48.94
N PHE A 27 8.17 -26.26 48.58
CA PHE A 27 8.51 -25.98 47.16
C PHE A 27 9.88 -26.51 46.69
N GLU A 28 10.77 -26.92 47.59
CA GLU A 28 12.10 -27.43 47.20
C GLU A 28 12.15 -28.95 46.95
N HIS A 29 11.16 -29.72 47.41
CA HIS A 29 11.15 -31.17 47.21
C HIS A 29 10.47 -31.65 45.91
N ALA A 30 9.67 -30.80 45.25
CA ALA A 30 9.04 -31.09 43.95
C ALA A 30 9.93 -30.74 42.73
N LEU A 31 10.99 -29.94 42.93
CA LEU A 31 11.89 -29.47 41.86
C LEU A 31 13.09 -30.39 41.58
N SER A 32 13.34 -31.42 42.40
CA SER A 32 14.47 -32.34 42.23
C SER A 32 14.16 -33.63 41.44
N LEU A 33 12.88 -33.96 41.25
CA LEU A 33 12.44 -35.15 40.49
C LEU A 33 12.09 -34.87 39.01
N SER A 34 11.82 -33.62 38.64
CA SER A 34 11.62 -33.21 37.22
C SER A 34 12.93 -32.95 36.46
N ARG A 35 14.05 -32.72 37.17
CA ARG A 35 15.38 -32.46 36.56
C ARG A 35 16.12 -33.71 36.08
N ARG A 36 15.68 -34.93 36.45
CA ARG A 36 16.39 -36.17 36.07
C ARG A 36 15.83 -36.87 34.83
N GLU A 37 14.61 -36.58 34.39
CA GLU A 37 14.06 -37.11 33.13
C GLU A 37 14.32 -36.19 31.91
N ASN A 38 14.50 -34.88 32.13
CA ASN A 38 14.81 -33.94 31.05
C ASN A 38 16.29 -33.94 30.61
N ALA A 39 17.21 -34.46 31.44
CA ALA A 39 18.64 -34.54 31.10
C ALA A 39 18.98 -35.72 30.16
N ALA A 40 18.15 -36.78 30.13
CA ALA A 40 18.35 -37.92 29.24
C ALA A 40 17.83 -37.65 27.81
N LEU A 41 16.74 -36.89 27.68
CA LEU A 41 16.18 -36.46 26.38
C LEU A 41 17.05 -35.41 25.66
N LEU A 42 17.70 -34.52 26.41
CA LEU A 42 18.62 -33.51 25.87
C LEU A 42 19.92 -34.12 25.31
N HIS A 43 20.37 -35.26 25.84
CA HIS A 43 21.58 -35.93 25.34
C HIS A 43 21.33 -36.72 24.04
N GLN A 44 20.09 -37.20 23.82
CA GLN A 44 19.69 -37.91 22.62
C GLN A 44 19.34 -36.95 21.46
N TRP A 45 18.90 -35.72 21.78
CA TRP A 45 18.77 -34.62 20.81
C TRP A 45 20.13 -34.05 20.38
N LYS A 46 21.12 -33.94 21.28
CA LYS A 46 22.47 -33.44 20.94
C LYS A 46 23.27 -34.38 20.03
N THR A 47 23.04 -35.69 20.10
CA THR A 47 23.69 -36.66 19.20
C THR A 47 23.01 -36.75 17.83
N GLY A 48 21.68 -36.56 17.75
CA GLY A 48 20.97 -36.50 16.47
C GLY A 48 21.18 -35.20 15.68
N PHE A 49 21.53 -34.10 16.36
CA PHE A 49 21.80 -32.81 15.71
C PHE A 49 23.20 -32.74 15.10
N ASN A 50 24.18 -33.50 15.61
CA ASN A 50 25.53 -33.51 15.06
C ASN A 50 25.64 -34.29 13.74
N ASP A 51 24.80 -35.30 13.51
CA ASP A 51 24.81 -36.10 12.27
C ASP A 51 24.02 -35.45 11.10
N LEU A 52 23.25 -34.38 11.35
CA LEU A 52 22.52 -33.61 10.32
C LEU A 52 23.24 -32.31 9.90
N VAL A 53 24.35 -31.97 10.56
CA VAL A 53 25.17 -30.77 10.30
C VAL A 53 26.33 -31.03 9.34
N GLU A 54 26.60 -32.29 8.95
CA GLU A 54 27.66 -32.62 7.98
C GLU A 54 27.31 -32.31 6.50
N GLY A 55 26.10 -31.80 6.20
CA GLY A 55 25.69 -31.44 4.83
C GLY A 55 25.67 -29.95 4.49
N LYS A 56 25.85 -29.03 5.45
CA LYS A 56 25.77 -27.58 5.19
C LYS A 56 27.18 -26.97 5.19
N VAL A 57 27.60 -26.53 4.01
CA VAL A 57 28.89 -25.88 3.75
C VAL A 57 29.08 -24.72 4.74
N LYS A 58 29.98 -24.91 5.70
CA LYS A 58 30.56 -23.84 6.52
C LYS A 58 31.42 -22.96 5.62
N ARG A 59 31.09 -21.68 5.48
CA ARG A 59 32.04 -20.67 5.03
C ARG A 59 31.97 -19.47 5.97
N SER A 60 33.03 -19.27 6.76
CA SER A 60 33.25 -18.14 7.66
C SER A 60 33.78 -16.92 6.89
N GLU A 61 33.59 -15.72 7.46
CA GLU A 61 34.01 -14.42 6.89
C GLU A 61 35.52 -14.30 6.59
N GLU A 62 36.39 -15.11 7.21
CA GLU A 62 37.82 -15.15 6.86
C GLU A 62 38.12 -15.91 5.55
N SER A 63 37.16 -16.63 4.99
CA SER A 63 37.32 -17.35 3.70
C SER A 63 36.88 -16.55 2.47
N VAL A 64 36.33 -15.34 2.65
CA VAL A 64 35.86 -14.47 1.55
C VAL A 64 37.03 -13.92 0.72
N GLY A 65 38.24 -13.87 1.28
CA GLY A 65 39.44 -13.40 0.58
C GLY A 65 40.00 -14.36 -0.47
N GLU A 66 39.71 -15.67 -0.41
CA GLU A 66 40.32 -16.67 -1.31
C GLU A 66 39.35 -17.25 -2.37
N SER A 67 38.03 -17.13 -2.22
CA SER A 67 37.06 -17.74 -3.16
C SER A 67 36.49 -16.79 -4.23
N CYS A 68 36.64 -15.48 -4.09
CA CYS A 68 36.25 -14.53 -5.14
C CYS A 68 37.31 -14.57 -6.26
N ARG A 69 37.07 -15.38 -7.30
CA ARG A 69 37.95 -15.38 -8.48
C ARG A 69 37.99 -13.95 -9.03
N SER A 70 39.17 -13.35 -9.14
CA SER A 70 39.29 -12.04 -9.76
C SER A 70 38.89 -12.18 -11.24
N LEU A 71 37.85 -11.48 -11.68
CA LEU A 71 37.70 -11.17 -13.09
C LEU A 71 39.02 -10.53 -13.55
N GLN A 72 39.65 -11.08 -14.58
CA GLN A 72 40.94 -10.57 -15.06
C GLN A 72 40.69 -9.42 -16.05
N ASP A 73 41.51 -8.38 -15.97
CA ASP A 73 41.53 -7.23 -16.89
C ASP A 73 40.19 -6.48 -17.01
N TYR A 74 39.32 -6.53 -15.99
CA TYR A 74 38.03 -5.82 -16.04
C TYR A 74 38.21 -4.29 -16.14
N GLU A 75 39.26 -3.74 -15.52
CA GLU A 75 39.48 -2.30 -15.49
C GLU A 75 39.79 -1.73 -16.88
N ALA A 76 40.65 -2.41 -17.65
CA ALA A 76 40.94 -2.03 -19.03
C ALA A 76 39.70 -2.11 -19.93
N ARG A 77 38.89 -3.17 -19.78
CA ARG A 77 37.67 -3.38 -20.57
C ARG A 77 36.61 -2.33 -20.27
N LEU A 78 36.37 -2.04 -19.00
CA LEU A 78 35.37 -1.04 -18.59
C LEU A 78 35.83 0.38 -18.92
N GLN A 79 37.14 0.67 -18.89
CA GLN A 79 37.66 1.98 -19.26
C GLN A 79 37.48 2.30 -20.75
N GLU A 80 37.59 1.31 -21.64
CA GLU A 80 37.30 1.48 -23.07
C GLU A 80 35.81 1.78 -23.33
N ASP A 81 34.92 1.24 -22.49
CA ASP A 81 33.46 1.33 -22.60
C ASP A 81 32.81 2.32 -21.61
N THR A 82 33.58 3.27 -21.07
CA THR A 82 33.07 4.34 -20.21
C THR A 82 32.97 5.66 -20.98
N HIS A 83 31.74 6.13 -21.19
CA HIS A 83 31.42 7.30 -21.99
C HIS A 83 31.00 8.47 -21.09
N THR A 84 31.72 9.59 -21.15
CA THR A 84 31.40 10.78 -20.35
C THR A 84 30.76 11.87 -21.21
N ARG A 85 29.64 12.42 -20.73
CA ARG A 85 28.99 13.61 -21.29
C ARG A 85 28.89 14.73 -20.25
N VAL A 86 29.37 15.91 -20.63
CA VAL A 86 29.20 17.14 -19.85
C VAL A 86 28.11 18.00 -20.50
N PHE A 87 27.15 18.46 -19.70
CA PHE A 87 26.11 19.39 -20.10
C PHE A 87 26.54 20.79 -19.63
N ASN A 88 26.81 21.67 -20.60
CA ASN A 88 27.45 22.97 -20.34
C ASN A 88 26.49 24.04 -19.78
N ASP A 89 25.38 23.62 -19.17
CA ASP A 89 24.31 24.52 -18.74
C ASP A 89 24.21 24.61 -17.23
N VAL A 90 23.69 25.75 -16.77
CA VAL A 90 23.28 25.93 -15.38
C VAL A 90 21.89 25.31 -15.23
N SER A 91 21.85 24.01 -14.94
CA SER A 91 20.59 23.28 -14.78
C SER A 91 20.07 23.42 -13.34
N GLY A 92 18.83 23.87 -13.16
CA GLY A 92 18.16 23.88 -11.86
C GLY A 92 17.44 22.56 -11.57
N SER A 93 16.56 22.15 -12.48
CA SER A 93 15.88 20.85 -12.45
C SER A 93 16.23 20.02 -13.67
N VAL A 94 16.26 18.70 -13.49
CA VAL A 94 16.58 17.70 -14.52
C VAL A 94 15.49 16.63 -14.50
N SER A 95 14.90 16.34 -15.65
CA SER A 95 13.95 15.24 -15.83
C SER A 95 14.48 14.28 -16.90
N LEU A 96 14.48 12.99 -16.60
CA LEU A 96 14.95 11.91 -17.47
C LEU A 96 13.76 11.06 -17.89
N ALA A 97 13.68 10.67 -19.16
CA ALA A 97 12.65 9.75 -19.64
C ALA A 97 13.18 8.83 -20.75
N TRP A 98 13.10 7.52 -20.52
CA TRP A 98 13.32 6.50 -21.53
C TRP A 98 12.12 6.45 -22.49
N VAL A 99 12.38 6.29 -23.78
CA VAL A 99 11.33 6.27 -24.81
C VAL A 99 11.33 4.93 -25.54
N GLY A 100 10.48 4.01 -25.07
CA GLY A 100 10.41 2.64 -25.56
C GLY A 100 11.49 1.72 -24.97
N ASP A 101 11.16 0.45 -24.90
CA ASP A 101 12.04 -0.67 -24.55
C ASP A 101 12.89 -1.09 -25.74
N GLY A 102 14.20 -1.01 -25.59
CA GLY A 102 15.21 -1.47 -26.54
C GLY A 102 15.57 -0.54 -27.65
N THR A 103 15.14 0.70 -27.52
CA THR A 103 15.46 1.77 -28.44
C THR A 103 16.77 2.46 -28.08
N GLY A 104 17.19 2.37 -26.82
CA GLY A 104 18.31 3.17 -26.28
C GLY A 104 18.01 4.67 -26.21
N VAL A 105 16.76 5.08 -26.46
CA VAL A 105 16.39 6.49 -26.54
C VAL A 105 16.12 7.06 -25.14
N LEU A 106 16.89 8.07 -24.78
CA LEU A 106 16.78 8.77 -23.50
C LEU A 106 16.66 10.29 -23.74
N LEU A 107 15.58 10.87 -23.22
CA LEU A 107 15.36 12.32 -23.23
C LEU A 107 15.77 12.93 -21.88
N VAL A 108 16.47 14.07 -21.94
CA VAL A 108 16.86 14.85 -20.76
C VAL A 108 16.31 16.26 -20.93
N LEU A 109 15.36 16.63 -20.09
CA LEU A 109 14.83 17.98 -20.02
C LEU A 109 15.47 18.69 -18.83
N THR A 110 16.16 19.79 -19.06
CA THR A 110 16.67 20.65 -18.00
C THR A 110 15.94 21.98 -18.02
N THR A 111 15.53 22.48 -16.86
CA THR A 111 14.98 23.84 -16.76
C THR A 111 15.70 24.62 -15.66
N TYR A 112 15.87 25.91 -15.90
CA TYR A 112 16.45 26.84 -14.95
C TYR A 112 15.40 27.88 -14.59
N GLN A 113 15.24 28.22 -13.31
CA GLN A 113 14.33 29.29 -12.88
C GLN A 113 15.17 30.38 -12.24
N VAL A 114 15.13 31.59 -12.80
CA VAL A 114 15.74 32.77 -12.17
C VAL A 114 14.70 33.44 -11.26
N PRO A 115 14.91 33.50 -9.94
CA PRO A 115 14.06 34.27 -9.04
C PRO A 115 14.42 35.77 -9.14
N LEU A 116 13.97 36.44 -10.20
CA LEU A 116 13.98 37.91 -10.27
C LEU A 116 12.55 38.41 -10.02
N PHE A 117 12.44 39.44 -9.17
CA PHE A 117 11.24 39.98 -8.49
C PHE A 117 10.01 40.38 -9.34
N MET A 118 9.94 40.04 -10.64
CA MET A 118 8.74 40.23 -11.46
C MET A 118 8.65 39.38 -12.74
N PHE A 119 9.66 38.56 -13.09
CA PHE A 119 9.65 37.74 -14.32
C PHE A 119 10.34 36.39 -14.12
N ARG A 120 9.62 35.29 -14.36
CA ARG A 120 10.18 33.94 -14.43
C ARG A 120 10.74 33.70 -15.84
N PHE A 121 12.04 33.90 -16.03
CA PHE A 121 12.72 33.38 -17.21
C PHE A 121 13.07 31.92 -16.93
N SER A 122 12.45 30.99 -17.67
CA SER A 122 12.92 29.61 -17.71
C SER A 122 13.36 29.26 -19.12
N GLU A 123 14.64 29.01 -19.35
CA GLU A 123 15.07 28.50 -20.64
C GLU A 123 15.13 26.97 -20.54
N PRO A 124 14.13 26.24 -21.05
CA PRO A 124 14.20 24.80 -21.08
C PRO A 124 15.22 24.37 -22.13
N LYS A 125 15.96 23.31 -21.83
CA LYS A 125 16.82 22.63 -22.79
C LYS A 125 16.46 21.17 -22.85
N LEU A 126 16.47 20.63 -24.07
CA LEU A 126 16.13 19.25 -24.34
C LEU A 126 17.31 18.57 -25.00
N TYR A 127 17.77 17.48 -24.39
CA TYR A 127 18.78 16.61 -24.94
C TYR A 127 18.19 15.26 -25.28
N ARG A 128 18.74 14.62 -26.31
CA ARG A 128 18.33 13.30 -26.76
C ARG A 128 19.54 12.41 -27.00
N SER A 129 19.48 11.19 -26.49
CA SER A 129 20.40 10.08 -26.77
C SER A 129 19.66 9.00 -27.55
N GLU A 130 20.39 8.21 -28.34
CA GLU A 130 19.93 6.99 -29.04
C GLU A 130 20.80 5.76 -28.70
N ASP A 131 21.68 5.91 -27.73
CA ASP A 131 22.74 4.94 -27.42
C ASP A 131 22.83 4.69 -25.90
N HIS A 132 21.67 4.65 -25.24
CA HIS A 132 21.54 4.43 -23.81
C HIS A 132 22.26 5.47 -22.94
N GLY A 133 22.33 6.71 -23.41
CA GLY A 133 22.96 7.82 -22.69
C GLY A 133 24.48 7.89 -22.84
N LYS A 134 25.10 7.16 -23.77
CA LYS A 134 26.55 7.29 -24.06
C LYS A 134 26.87 8.63 -24.71
N SER A 135 26.01 9.10 -25.62
CA SER A 135 26.11 10.41 -26.25
C SER A 135 24.77 11.14 -26.26
N PHE A 136 24.82 12.47 -26.26
CA PHE A 136 23.63 13.33 -26.25
C PHE A 136 23.76 14.45 -27.28
N GLN A 137 22.66 14.67 -28.00
CA GLN A 137 22.48 15.78 -28.92
C GLN A 137 21.59 16.84 -28.28
N ASP A 138 21.98 18.11 -28.38
CA ASP A 138 21.12 19.24 -27.99
C ASP A 138 20.06 19.43 -29.08
N VAL A 139 18.82 19.12 -28.72
CA VAL A 139 17.64 19.22 -29.59
C VAL A 139 16.67 20.29 -29.10
N THR A 140 17.17 21.27 -28.33
CA THR A 140 16.37 22.38 -27.78
C THR A 140 15.62 23.16 -28.86
N TYR A 141 16.16 23.23 -30.08
CA TYR A 141 15.49 23.86 -31.23
C TYR A 141 14.13 23.23 -31.56
N LEU A 142 13.91 21.94 -31.21
CA LEU A 142 12.63 21.26 -31.39
C LEU A 142 11.53 21.78 -30.44
N LEU A 143 11.90 22.47 -29.35
CA LEU A 143 10.93 23.06 -28.43
C LEU A 143 10.20 24.26 -29.05
N ASN A 144 10.73 24.85 -30.13
CA ASN A 144 10.10 25.95 -30.88
C ASN A 144 9.62 27.09 -29.95
N ASN A 145 10.52 27.58 -29.10
CA ASN A 145 10.30 28.64 -28.11
C ASN A 145 9.19 28.35 -27.08
N THR A 146 8.93 27.08 -26.78
CA THR A 146 7.96 26.67 -25.77
C THR A 146 8.65 26.53 -24.42
N PHE A 147 8.13 27.21 -23.40
CA PHE A 147 8.49 27.05 -22.01
C PHE A 147 7.84 25.78 -21.46
N VAL A 148 8.63 24.74 -21.17
CA VAL A 148 8.13 23.44 -20.72
C VAL A 148 7.85 23.48 -19.22
N MET A 149 6.66 23.02 -18.83
CA MET A 149 6.22 22.92 -17.45
C MET A 149 6.71 21.60 -16.84
N THR A 150 7.74 21.67 -16.00
CA THR A 150 8.39 20.47 -15.42
C THR A 150 7.50 19.64 -14.52
N HIS A 151 6.50 20.24 -13.86
CA HIS A 151 5.56 19.51 -12.99
C HIS A 151 4.67 18.53 -13.75
N PHE A 152 4.48 18.70 -15.07
CA PHE A 152 3.81 17.71 -15.91
C PHE A 152 4.76 16.63 -16.45
N GLY A 153 6.07 16.73 -16.18
CA GLY A 153 7.08 15.79 -16.65
C GLY A 153 7.13 15.64 -18.18
N ILE A 154 7.68 14.51 -18.63
CA ILE A 154 7.70 14.08 -20.03
C ILE A 154 6.68 12.95 -20.16
N ALA A 155 5.57 13.19 -20.85
CA ALA A 155 4.52 12.19 -20.98
C ALA A 155 4.86 11.19 -22.10
N ILE A 156 5.39 10.03 -21.71
CA ILE A 156 5.78 8.93 -22.60
C ILE A 156 4.57 8.05 -22.90
N GLY A 157 4.37 7.72 -24.18
CA GLY A 157 3.33 6.79 -24.60
C GLY A 157 3.64 5.36 -24.16
N PRO A 158 2.62 4.52 -23.93
CA PRO A 158 2.82 3.14 -23.51
C PRO A 158 3.55 2.32 -24.58
N ASP A 159 4.18 1.23 -24.13
CA ASP A 159 4.94 0.28 -24.95
C ASP A 159 5.99 0.96 -25.85
N ASN A 160 6.29 0.36 -27.01
CA ASN A 160 7.20 0.90 -28.02
C ASN A 160 6.51 1.84 -29.01
N SER A 161 5.54 2.63 -28.54
CA SER A 161 4.78 3.55 -29.40
C SER A 161 5.62 4.70 -29.95
N GLY A 162 6.74 5.04 -29.31
CA GLY A 162 7.60 6.17 -29.67
C GLY A 162 6.95 7.54 -29.46
N LYS A 163 5.80 7.59 -28.79
CA LYS A 163 5.03 8.82 -28.58
C LYS A 163 5.53 9.58 -27.37
N VAL A 164 5.72 10.89 -27.54
CA VAL A 164 6.15 11.78 -26.48
C VAL A 164 5.32 13.06 -26.52
N ILE A 165 4.85 13.51 -25.35
CA ILE A 165 4.19 14.81 -25.19
C ILE A 165 4.94 15.63 -24.14
N LEU A 166 5.32 16.85 -24.52
CA LEU A 166 5.78 17.88 -23.59
C LEU A 166 4.71 18.95 -23.48
N THR A 167 4.40 19.39 -22.27
CA THR A 167 3.39 20.42 -22.02
C THR A 167 4.03 21.70 -21.53
N GLY A 168 3.57 22.84 -22.04
CA GLY A 168 4.19 24.12 -21.79
C GLY A 168 3.34 25.30 -22.23
N TYR A 169 3.98 26.44 -22.45
CA TYR A 169 3.36 27.69 -22.89
C TYR A 169 4.34 28.53 -23.72
N VAL A 170 3.83 29.48 -24.50
CA VAL A 170 4.66 30.41 -25.30
C VAL A 170 4.92 31.71 -24.54
N SER A 171 3.90 32.24 -23.87
CA SER A 171 3.97 33.40 -22.99
C SER A 171 3.07 33.17 -21.78
N GLU A 172 3.46 33.66 -20.60
CA GLU A 172 2.61 33.58 -19.41
C GLU A 172 1.23 34.22 -19.69
N GLY A 173 0.15 33.50 -19.38
CA GLY A 173 -1.23 33.94 -19.61
C GLY A 173 -1.83 33.60 -20.98
N GLN A 174 -1.04 33.11 -21.95
CA GLN A 174 -1.59 32.47 -23.15
C GLN A 174 -1.88 30.99 -22.85
N GLY A 175 -2.94 30.42 -23.45
CA GLY A 175 -3.37 29.04 -23.23
C GLY A 175 -2.24 28.00 -23.37
N SER A 176 -2.42 26.81 -22.82
CA SER A 176 -1.39 25.77 -22.83
C SER A 176 -1.01 25.35 -24.25
N ARG A 177 0.26 24.99 -24.45
CA ARG A 177 0.79 24.45 -25.69
C ARG A 177 1.37 23.07 -25.43
N ILE A 178 1.16 22.15 -26.35
CA ILE A 178 1.77 20.82 -26.32
C ILE A 178 2.73 20.65 -27.49
N LEU A 179 3.83 19.95 -27.26
CA LEU A 179 4.76 19.49 -28.27
C LEU A 179 4.63 17.98 -28.36
N ARG A 180 4.40 17.46 -29.56
CA ARG A 180 4.09 16.05 -29.76
C ARG A 180 5.07 15.41 -30.72
N SER A 181 5.63 14.28 -30.32
CA SER A 181 6.48 13.43 -31.16
C SER A 181 5.81 12.07 -31.36
N LEU A 182 5.95 11.52 -32.57
CA LEU A 182 5.50 10.18 -32.97
C LEU A 182 6.68 9.25 -33.28
N ASP A 183 7.91 9.74 -33.10
CA ASP A 183 9.15 9.20 -33.66
C ASP A 183 10.27 9.21 -32.62
N PHE A 184 9.94 8.82 -31.39
CA PHE A 184 10.90 8.67 -30.29
C PHE A 184 11.64 9.98 -29.97
N GLY A 185 10.97 11.12 -30.06
CA GLY A 185 11.54 12.44 -29.80
C GLY A 185 12.44 12.99 -30.92
N MET A 186 12.45 12.39 -32.11
CA MET A 186 13.22 12.90 -33.26
C MET A 186 12.66 14.22 -33.80
N SER A 187 11.33 14.36 -33.83
CA SER A 187 10.67 15.60 -34.23
C SER A 187 9.49 15.94 -33.32
N PHE A 188 9.28 17.23 -33.08
CA PHE A 188 8.18 17.73 -32.27
C PHE A 188 7.28 18.65 -33.09
N THR A 189 5.98 18.35 -33.09
CA THR A 189 4.95 19.17 -33.71
C THR A 189 4.20 19.96 -32.63
N PRO A 190 4.25 21.30 -32.66
CA PRO A 190 3.55 22.11 -31.67
C PRO A 190 2.06 22.20 -31.96
N PHE A 191 1.27 22.30 -30.89
CA PHE A 191 -0.16 22.56 -30.97
C PHE A 191 -0.61 23.42 -29.78
N ASN A 192 -1.31 24.53 -30.06
CA ASN A 192 -1.88 25.39 -29.03
C ASN A 192 -3.25 24.84 -28.61
N LEU A 193 -3.39 24.50 -27.33
CA LEU A 193 -4.65 24.01 -26.78
C LEU A 193 -5.65 25.18 -26.61
N PRO A 194 -6.96 24.92 -26.80
CA PRO A 194 -8.00 25.91 -26.55
C PRO A 194 -8.34 26.07 -25.06
N PHE A 195 -7.58 25.43 -24.16
CA PHE A 195 -7.76 25.41 -22.71
C PHE A 195 -6.41 25.32 -22.00
N GLN A 196 -6.41 25.54 -20.68
CA GLN A 196 -5.25 25.32 -19.82
C GLN A 196 -5.34 23.96 -19.15
N VAL A 197 -4.26 23.19 -19.16
CA VAL A 197 -4.21 21.86 -18.53
C VAL A 197 -4.06 21.97 -17.00
N LEU A 198 -4.73 21.08 -16.27
CA LEU A 198 -4.60 20.96 -14.81
C LEU A 198 -3.69 19.80 -14.40
N MET A 199 -3.63 18.76 -15.23
CA MET A 199 -2.90 17.51 -14.98
C MET A 199 -2.08 17.11 -16.21
N GLN A 200 -1.16 16.16 -16.03
CA GLN A 200 -0.47 15.51 -17.15
C GLN A 200 -1.48 14.85 -18.10
N ILE A 201 -1.24 14.97 -19.41
CA ILE A 201 -2.09 14.33 -20.43
C ILE A 201 -1.93 12.81 -20.34
N THR A 202 -3.05 12.10 -20.19
CA THR A 202 -3.06 10.65 -20.02
C THR A 202 -3.32 9.94 -21.35
N TYR A 203 -2.54 8.88 -21.60
CA TYR A 203 -2.74 7.99 -22.74
C TYR A 203 -3.78 6.92 -22.40
N ASN A 204 -4.63 6.60 -23.36
CA ASN A 204 -5.39 5.36 -23.30
C ASN A 204 -4.40 4.17 -23.42
N PRO A 205 -4.40 3.22 -22.47
CA PRO A 205 -3.49 2.08 -22.45
C PRO A 205 -3.59 1.16 -23.67
N VAL A 206 -4.77 1.06 -24.29
CA VAL A 206 -5.01 0.18 -25.46
C VAL A 206 -4.72 0.92 -26.76
N ASN A 207 -5.24 2.14 -26.91
CA ASN A 207 -5.02 2.98 -28.07
C ASN A 207 -4.30 4.27 -27.69
N ASN A 208 -2.97 4.24 -27.75
CA ASN A 208 -2.09 5.36 -27.45
C ASN A 208 -2.24 6.60 -28.36
N SER A 209 -3.16 6.62 -29.32
CA SER A 209 -3.56 7.84 -30.05
C SER A 209 -4.70 8.59 -29.38
N VAL A 210 -5.41 7.94 -28.45
CA VAL A 210 -6.49 8.54 -27.69
C VAL A 210 -5.92 9.10 -26.38
N LEU A 211 -6.23 10.37 -26.11
CA LEU A 211 -5.72 11.13 -24.98
C LEU A 211 -6.88 11.73 -24.19
N ALA A 212 -6.72 11.83 -22.87
CA ALA A 212 -7.65 12.54 -21.98
C ALA A 212 -6.91 13.45 -21.01
N VAL A 213 -7.51 14.59 -20.70
CA VAL A 213 -6.96 15.57 -19.75
C VAL A 213 -8.07 16.42 -19.14
N ILE A 214 -7.88 16.82 -17.89
CA ILE A 214 -8.73 17.79 -17.19
C ILE A 214 -8.13 19.19 -17.35
N SER A 215 -8.96 20.18 -17.67
CA SER A 215 -8.54 21.58 -17.73
C SER A 215 -8.59 22.26 -16.35
N THR A 216 -8.00 23.44 -16.22
CA THR A 216 -8.10 24.26 -14.99
C THR A 216 -9.54 24.72 -14.67
N LEU A 217 -10.46 24.60 -15.63
CA LEU A 217 -11.89 24.83 -15.45
C LEU A 217 -12.66 23.55 -15.07
N TYR A 218 -11.95 22.46 -14.76
CA TYR A 218 -12.51 21.13 -14.51
C TYR A 218 -13.30 20.56 -15.69
N ASP A 219 -13.00 20.99 -16.92
CA ASP A 219 -13.58 20.40 -18.11
C ASP A 219 -12.77 19.17 -18.54
N LEU A 220 -13.43 18.08 -18.90
CA LEU A 220 -12.78 16.89 -19.44
C LEU A 220 -12.67 17.00 -20.97
N TRP A 221 -11.43 16.99 -21.45
CA TRP A 221 -11.09 17.06 -22.86
C TRP A 221 -10.54 15.73 -23.36
N LEU A 222 -10.95 15.35 -24.56
CA LEU A 222 -10.54 14.12 -25.23
C LEU A 222 -10.06 14.40 -26.65
N SER A 223 -8.96 13.75 -27.03
CA SER A 223 -8.45 13.71 -28.39
C SER A 223 -8.36 12.26 -28.87
N LYS A 224 -8.64 12.01 -30.16
CA LYS A 224 -8.58 10.67 -30.78
C LYS A 224 -7.45 10.50 -31.77
N ASP A 225 -6.72 11.58 -32.04
CA ASP A 225 -5.72 11.71 -33.10
C ASP A 225 -4.42 12.29 -32.54
N PHE A 226 -4.07 11.81 -31.34
CA PHE A 226 -2.87 12.15 -30.61
C PHE A 226 -2.72 13.66 -30.43
N GLY A 227 -3.79 14.35 -30.06
CA GLY A 227 -3.77 15.77 -29.69
C GLY A 227 -3.83 16.76 -30.85
N LEU A 228 -4.19 16.34 -32.07
CA LEU A 228 -4.45 17.28 -33.19
C LEU A 228 -5.79 18.00 -33.00
N HIS A 229 -6.83 17.27 -32.59
CA HIS A 229 -8.13 17.82 -32.32
C HIS A 229 -8.58 17.44 -30.92
N TRP A 230 -9.06 18.43 -30.17
CA TRP A 230 -9.56 18.27 -28.82
C TRP A 230 -11.04 18.60 -28.78
N LYS A 231 -11.80 17.71 -28.17
CA LYS A 231 -13.22 17.89 -27.92
C LYS A 231 -13.46 17.85 -26.42
N ARG A 232 -14.09 18.90 -25.88
CA ARG A 232 -14.65 18.83 -24.53
C ARG A 232 -15.82 17.84 -24.53
N ILE A 233 -15.73 16.83 -23.68
CA ILE A 233 -16.74 15.77 -23.59
C ILE A 233 -17.60 15.90 -22.34
N HIS A 234 -17.09 16.49 -21.25
CA HIS A 234 -17.83 16.65 -20.00
C HIS A 234 -17.35 17.91 -19.23
N TYR A 235 -18.15 18.36 -18.26
CA TYR A 235 -17.93 19.56 -17.44
C TYR A 235 -17.82 19.17 -15.97
N THR A 236 -17.14 19.97 -15.14
CA THR A 236 -17.08 19.78 -13.68
C THR A 236 -16.59 18.38 -13.27
N VAL A 237 -15.53 17.90 -13.91
CA VAL A 237 -14.88 16.61 -13.66
C VAL A 237 -13.76 16.78 -12.64
N CYS A 238 -13.79 15.96 -11.59
CA CYS A 238 -12.86 16.05 -10.46
C CYS A 238 -11.70 15.07 -10.57
N LEU A 239 -11.99 13.83 -10.99
CA LEU A 239 -11.00 12.78 -11.19
C LEU A 239 -11.34 12.00 -12.45
N VAL A 240 -10.32 11.59 -13.20
CA VAL A 240 -10.46 10.77 -14.41
C VAL A 240 -9.42 9.65 -14.44
N LYS A 241 -9.83 8.43 -14.83
CA LYS A 241 -8.92 7.29 -15.05
C LYS A 241 -9.34 6.48 -16.27
N TRP A 242 -8.36 6.04 -17.04
CA TRP A 242 -8.57 5.06 -18.10
C TRP A 242 -8.75 3.67 -17.49
N GLY A 243 -9.76 2.95 -17.95
CA GLY A 243 -9.93 1.52 -17.71
C GLY A 243 -9.54 0.68 -18.93
N THR A 244 -9.91 -0.59 -18.89
CA THR A 244 -9.76 -1.52 -20.01
C THR A 244 -10.74 -1.22 -21.13
N ALA A 245 -10.45 -1.71 -22.35
CA ALA A 245 -11.35 -1.65 -23.50
C ALA A 245 -11.87 -0.23 -23.81
N ASP A 246 -10.94 0.73 -23.88
CA ASP A 246 -11.22 2.13 -24.26
C ASP A 246 -12.24 2.87 -23.37
N THR A 247 -12.50 2.36 -22.17
CA THR A 247 -13.47 2.95 -21.23
C THR A 247 -12.81 4.01 -20.35
N LEU A 248 -13.47 5.15 -20.21
CA LEU A 248 -13.03 6.26 -19.37
C LEU A 248 -13.97 6.40 -18.18
N PHE A 249 -13.44 6.33 -16.97
CA PHE A 249 -14.17 6.54 -15.73
C PHE A 249 -13.84 7.91 -15.16
N PHE A 250 -14.83 8.62 -14.66
CA PHE A 250 -14.62 9.94 -14.07
C PHE A 250 -15.69 10.30 -13.05
N THR A 251 -15.31 11.11 -12.05
CA THR A 251 -16.24 11.70 -11.09
C THR A 251 -16.61 13.13 -11.48
N THR A 252 -17.85 13.51 -11.24
CA THR A 252 -18.35 14.86 -11.49
C THR A 252 -19.28 15.30 -10.38
N ASN A 253 -19.33 16.61 -10.10
CA ASN A 253 -20.34 17.19 -9.24
C ASN A 253 -21.34 18.00 -10.07
N PRO A 254 -22.65 17.66 -10.05
CA PRO A 254 -23.70 18.49 -10.64
C PRO A 254 -23.76 19.92 -10.09
N ASN A 255 -23.37 20.14 -8.82
CA ASN A 255 -23.34 21.45 -8.16
C ASN A 255 -22.08 22.26 -8.50
N GLY A 256 -21.11 21.66 -9.21
CA GLY A 256 -19.93 22.34 -9.76
C GLY A 256 -18.69 22.44 -8.87
N SER A 257 -18.72 21.93 -7.64
CA SER A 257 -17.55 21.92 -6.74
C SER A 257 -16.97 20.52 -6.56
N CYS A 258 -15.66 20.35 -6.75
CA CYS A 258 -14.96 19.10 -6.45
C CYS A 258 -14.67 18.90 -4.96
N SER A 259 -14.86 19.94 -4.14
CA SER A 259 -14.64 19.89 -2.69
C SER A 259 -15.76 19.15 -1.94
N GLU A 260 -16.96 19.02 -2.54
CA GLU A 260 -18.09 18.28 -1.96
C GLU A 260 -17.92 16.76 -2.14
N ARG A 261 -16.81 16.21 -1.60
CA ARG A 261 -16.57 14.77 -1.59
C ARG A 261 -17.71 14.07 -0.84
N GLY A 262 -18.25 13.02 -1.45
CA GLY A 262 -19.40 12.29 -0.93
C GLY A 262 -20.74 12.67 -1.58
N ALA A 263 -20.77 13.73 -2.39
CA ALA A 263 -21.91 14.10 -3.25
C ALA A 263 -21.63 13.87 -4.74
N LEU A 264 -20.46 13.33 -5.11
CA LEU A 264 -20.06 13.16 -6.50
C LEU A 264 -20.88 12.05 -7.19
N GLU A 265 -20.99 12.14 -8.51
CA GLU A 265 -21.45 11.07 -9.38
C GLU A 265 -20.26 10.42 -10.08
N LEU A 266 -20.16 9.10 -10.02
CA LEU A 266 -19.21 8.33 -10.84
C LEU A 266 -19.88 7.99 -12.16
N ARG A 267 -19.24 8.36 -13.27
CA ARG A 267 -19.73 8.14 -14.63
C ARG A 267 -18.68 7.44 -15.48
N LYS A 268 -19.15 6.77 -16.53
CA LYS A 268 -18.28 6.18 -17.55
C LYS A 268 -18.73 6.53 -18.95
N THR A 269 -17.77 6.46 -19.88
CA THR A 269 -18.02 6.45 -21.32
C THR A 269 -17.14 5.41 -21.99
N SER A 270 -17.72 4.61 -22.88
CA SER A 270 -17.02 3.56 -23.65
C SER A 270 -17.03 3.86 -25.16
N ASP A 271 -17.52 5.04 -25.55
CA ASP A 271 -17.61 5.50 -26.94
C ASP A 271 -16.93 6.86 -27.15
N PHE A 272 -15.99 7.17 -26.23
CA PHE A 272 -15.20 8.39 -26.19
C PHE A 272 -16.07 9.67 -26.13
N GLY A 273 -17.05 9.68 -25.22
CA GLY A 273 -17.87 10.84 -24.89
C GLY A 273 -19.01 11.11 -25.86
N ARG A 274 -19.52 10.09 -26.58
CA ARG A 274 -20.79 10.21 -27.32
C ARG A 274 -21.98 9.91 -26.41
N SER A 275 -21.83 8.95 -25.52
CA SER A 275 -22.78 8.63 -24.46
C SER A 275 -22.07 8.52 -23.11
N PHE A 276 -22.83 8.77 -22.05
CA PHE A 276 -22.37 8.70 -20.67
C PHE A 276 -23.37 7.89 -19.86
N LYS A 277 -22.85 7.02 -19.01
CA LYS A 277 -23.64 6.28 -18.04
C LYS A 277 -23.19 6.66 -16.64
N THR A 278 -24.12 7.12 -15.81
CA THR A 278 -23.88 7.25 -14.37
C THR A 278 -23.93 5.85 -13.77
N ILE A 279 -22.84 5.46 -13.11
CA ILE A 279 -22.65 4.13 -12.53
C ILE A 279 -22.61 4.16 -11.01
N GLY A 280 -22.48 5.34 -10.39
CA GLY A 280 -22.56 5.49 -8.93
C GLY A 280 -22.95 6.91 -8.52
N SER A 281 -23.56 7.04 -7.35
CA SER A 281 -23.96 8.31 -6.73
C SER A 281 -23.52 8.35 -5.28
N ARG A 282 -23.43 9.56 -4.70
CA ARG A 282 -22.89 9.81 -3.35
C ARG A 282 -21.45 9.31 -3.19
N ILE A 283 -20.66 9.54 -4.24
CA ILE A 283 -19.29 9.06 -4.36
C ILE A 283 -18.36 10.01 -3.63
N TYR A 284 -17.50 9.44 -2.80
CA TYR A 284 -16.38 10.13 -2.19
C TYR A 284 -15.19 10.16 -3.14
N SER A 285 -14.76 8.98 -3.60
CA SER A 285 -13.72 8.79 -4.62
C SER A 285 -13.83 7.39 -5.24
N PHE A 286 -13.00 7.09 -6.25
CA PHE A 286 -12.93 5.77 -6.89
C PHE A 286 -11.49 5.37 -7.25
N GLY A 287 -11.27 4.07 -7.35
CA GLY A 287 -9.98 3.47 -7.70
C GLY A 287 -10.14 2.29 -8.65
N LEU A 288 -9.09 2.03 -9.43
CA LEU A 288 -8.96 0.86 -10.29
C LEU A 288 -7.78 0.04 -9.79
N GLY A 289 -7.93 -1.27 -9.69
CA GLY A 289 -6.85 -2.19 -9.33
C GLY A 289 -7.11 -3.57 -9.92
N GLY A 290 -6.17 -4.10 -10.71
CA GLY A 290 -6.41 -5.32 -11.50
C GLY A 290 -7.68 -5.18 -12.35
N ARG A 291 -8.60 -6.13 -12.22
CA ARG A 291 -9.93 -6.08 -12.87
C ARG A 291 -11.02 -5.36 -12.07
N PHE A 292 -10.69 -4.89 -10.85
CA PHE A 292 -11.67 -4.37 -9.91
C PHE A 292 -11.79 -2.84 -10.03
N LEU A 293 -13.04 -2.37 -10.10
CA LEU A 293 -13.41 -0.96 -9.93
C LEU A 293 -13.97 -0.80 -8.51
N PHE A 294 -13.28 -0.01 -7.68
CA PHE A 294 -13.73 0.32 -6.34
C PHE A 294 -14.29 1.74 -6.30
N ALA A 295 -15.38 1.93 -5.55
CA ALA A 295 -15.94 3.23 -5.25
C ALA A 295 -16.22 3.35 -3.75
N SER A 296 -15.73 4.42 -3.14
CA SER A 296 -16.07 4.76 -1.76
C SER A 296 -17.38 5.55 -1.76
N VAL A 297 -18.42 5.00 -1.15
CA VAL A 297 -19.78 5.56 -1.17
C VAL A 297 -20.15 6.02 0.24
N MET A 298 -20.67 7.25 0.37
CA MET A 298 -21.18 7.76 1.66
C MET A 298 -22.44 7.02 2.08
N ALA A 299 -22.61 6.78 3.37
CA ALA A 299 -23.87 6.31 3.91
C ALA A 299 -24.97 7.38 3.76
N ALA A 300 -26.25 6.99 3.74
CA ALA A 300 -27.34 7.95 3.52
C ALA A 300 -27.64 8.80 4.76
N THR A 301 -27.38 8.27 5.95
CA THR A 301 -27.78 8.86 7.23
C THR A 301 -26.60 9.12 8.17
N SER A 302 -25.37 8.82 7.74
CA SER A 302 -24.16 9.00 8.55
C SER A 302 -23.05 9.63 7.71
N SER A 303 -22.05 10.17 8.39
CA SER A 303 -20.81 10.68 7.78
C SER A 303 -19.79 9.57 7.50
N MET A 304 -20.19 8.30 7.61
CA MET A 304 -19.33 7.16 7.32
C MET A 304 -19.38 6.81 5.84
N ARG A 305 -18.33 6.16 5.35
CA ARG A 305 -18.23 5.69 3.97
C ARG A 305 -17.73 4.26 3.87
N MET A 306 -18.22 3.58 2.85
CA MET A 306 -18.01 2.16 2.64
C MET A 306 -17.57 1.86 1.21
N ILE A 307 -16.74 0.84 1.04
CA ILE A 307 -16.27 0.42 -0.27
C ILE A 307 -17.32 -0.43 -0.97
N HIS A 308 -17.60 -0.07 -2.21
CA HIS A 308 -18.29 -0.91 -3.19
C HIS A 308 -17.31 -1.32 -4.28
N VAL A 309 -17.49 -2.54 -4.81
CA VAL A 309 -16.67 -3.12 -5.87
C VAL A 309 -17.54 -3.50 -7.06
N SER A 310 -16.96 -3.39 -8.26
CA SER A 310 -17.52 -3.91 -9.50
C SER A 310 -16.42 -4.56 -10.34
N VAL A 311 -16.73 -5.70 -10.95
CA VAL A 311 -15.85 -6.43 -11.88
C VAL A 311 -16.34 -6.36 -13.34
N ASP A 312 -17.46 -5.70 -13.57
CA ASP A 312 -18.12 -5.55 -14.87
C ASP A 312 -18.21 -4.08 -15.30
N GLN A 313 -17.21 -3.28 -14.88
CA GLN A 313 -17.08 -1.87 -15.25
C GLN A 313 -18.23 -0.99 -14.72
N GLY A 314 -18.76 -1.30 -13.54
CA GLY A 314 -19.82 -0.53 -12.88
C GLY A 314 -21.22 -0.80 -13.40
N GLU A 315 -21.47 -1.97 -14.01
CA GLU A 315 -22.82 -2.42 -14.36
C GLU A 315 -23.55 -2.96 -13.12
N VAL A 316 -22.84 -3.76 -12.33
CA VAL A 316 -23.29 -4.30 -11.05
C VAL A 316 -22.28 -3.94 -9.96
N TRP A 317 -22.80 -3.55 -8.80
CA TRP A 317 -22.02 -3.18 -7.63
C TRP A 317 -22.32 -4.09 -6.46
N ASP A 318 -21.27 -4.41 -5.73
CA ASP A 318 -21.29 -5.16 -4.49
C ASP A 318 -20.69 -4.35 -3.36
N MET A 319 -21.31 -4.41 -2.20
CA MET A 319 -20.69 -3.93 -0.97
C MET A 319 -19.49 -4.84 -0.63
N ALA A 320 -18.34 -4.24 -0.33
CA ALA A 320 -17.19 -4.98 0.19
C ALA A 320 -17.38 -5.23 1.70
N GLN A 321 -16.98 -6.42 2.16
CA GLN A 321 -16.96 -6.80 3.57
C GLN A 321 -15.74 -6.16 4.27
N LEU A 322 -15.71 -4.84 4.34
CA LEU A 322 -14.69 -4.05 5.03
C LEU A 322 -15.36 -3.17 6.10
N PRO A 323 -14.61 -2.76 7.14
CA PRO A 323 -15.12 -1.79 8.12
C PRO A 323 -15.41 -0.44 7.47
N ASP A 324 -16.54 0.17 7.82
CA ASP A 324 -16.86 1.55 7.44
C ASP A 324 -15.91 2.54 8.12
N VAL A 325 -15.56 3.63 7.41
CA VAL A 325 -14.60 4.62 7.89
C VAL A 325 -15.19 6.04 7.90
N GLY A 326 -14.75 6.86 8.86
CA GLY A 326 -15.11 8.28 8.95
C GLY A 326 -14.22 9.16 8.08
N HIS A 327 -14.53 10.46 7.97
CA HIS A 327 -13.85 11.41 7.07
C HIS A 327 -12.33 11.54 7.28
N GLU A 328 -11.83 11.34 8.50
CA GLU A 328 -10.40 11.47 8.84
C GLU A 328 -9.57 10.20 8.55
N GLN A 329 -10.25 9.08 8.29
CA GLN A 329 -9.64 7.80 7.95
C GLN A 329 -9.65 7.60 6.44
N PHE A 330 -8.85 6.68 5.91
CA PHE A 330 -8.78 6.37 4.48
C PHE A 330 -8.75 4.86 4.18
N TYR A 331 -9.01 4.54 2.91
CA TYR A 331 -8.75 3.22 2.33
C TYR A 331 -7.61 3.35 1.31
N SER A 332 -6.71 2.37 1.26
CA SER A 332 -5.64 2.36 0.25
C SER A 332 -5.52 0.99 -0.41
N ILE A 333 -5.53 0.97 -1.74
CA ILE A 333 -5.25 -0.24 -2.53
C ILE A 333 -3.73 -0.42 -2.54
N LEU A 334 -3.22 -1.32 -1.72
CA LEU A 334 -1.77 -1.56 -1.60
C LEU A 334 -1.22 -2.32 -2.81
N SER A 335 -1.97 -3.32 -3.27
CA SER A 335 -1.63 -4.10 -4.46
C SER A 335 -2.89 -4.80 -4.97
N ALA A 336 -3.01 -4.90 -6.29
CA ALA A 336 -4.12 -5.60 -6.93
C ALA A 336 -3.62 -6.34 -8.17
N ASN A 337 -4.14 -7.55 -8.37
CA ASN A 337 -3.95 -8.32 -9.60
C ASN A 337 -5.31 -8.85 -10.09
N ASP A 338 -5.32 -9.75 -11.06
CA ASP A 338 -6.58 -10.32 -11.58
C ASP A 338 -7.28 -11.26 -10.61
N ASP A 339 -6.56 -11.75 -9.59
CA ASP A 339 -7.03 -12.73 -8.64
C ASP A 339 -7.51 -12.11 -7.32
N MET A 340 -6.90 -11.03 -6.81
CA MET A 340 -7.24 -10.43 -5.52
C MET A 340 -6.67 -9.03 -5.32
N VAL A 341 -7.05 -8.43 -4.19
CA VAL A 341 -6.62 -7.10 -3.76
C VAL A 341 -6.18 -7.12 -2.30
N PHE A 342 -5.03 -6.51 -2.03
CA PHE A 342 -4.60 -6.06 -0.71
C PHE A 342 -5.17 -4.66 -0.45
N MET A 343 -6.03 -4.56 0.54
CA MET A 343 -6.65 -3.31 0.95
C MET A 343 -6.18 -2.93 2.36
N HIS A 344 -5.69 -1.70 2.51
CA HIS A 344 -5.47 -1.08 3.80
C HIS A 344 -6.75 -0.36 4.25
N VAL A 345 -7.11 -0.53 5.52
CA VAL A 345 -8.15 0.25 6.20
C VAL A 345 -7.50 0.93 7.40
N ASP A 346 -7.53 2.26 7.39
CA ASP A 346 -6.95 3.08 8.45
C ASP A 346 -7.68 2.93 9.79
N GLU A 347 -6.95 2.93 10.90
CA GLU A 347 -7.54 2.81 12.24
C GLU A 347 -8.08 4.19 12.70
N PRO A 348 -9.22 4.26 13.40
CA PRO A 348 -9.76 5.54 13.84
C PRO A 348 -8.79 6.36 14.72
N GLY A 349 -8.74 7.66 14.45
CA GLY A 349 -7.86 8.62 15.12
C GLY A 349 -6.47 8.70 14.45
N ASP A 350 -5.65 9.64 14.91
CA ASP A 350 -4.31 9.87 14.37
C ASP A 350 -3.31 8.82 14.88
N SER A 351 -3.48 7.58 14.41
CA SER A 351 -2.75 6.42 14.89
C SER A 351 -1.50 6.10 14.06
N GLY A 352 -1.44 6.56 12.81
CA GLY A 352 -0.39 6.23 11.85
C GLY A 352 -0.30 4.74 11.50
N MET A 353 -1.35 3.97 11.76
CA MET A 353 -1.42 2.54 11.49
C MET A 353 -2.83 2.12 11.11
N GLY A 354 -2.94 0.98 10.44
CA GLY A 354 -4.23 0.38 10.13
C GLY A 354 -4.14 -1.12 9.99
N THR A 355 -5.09 -1.70 9.24
CA THR A 355 -5.19 -3.14 9.05
C THR A 355 -5.21 -3.48 7.57
N ILE A 356 -4.39 -4.46 7.17
CA ILE A 356 -4.41 -5.05 5.82
C ILE A 356 -5.46 -6.15 5.76
N TYR A 357 -6.26 -6.10 4.70
CA TYR A 357 -7.23 -7.11 4.31
C TYR A 357 -6.90 -7.66 2.92
N VAL A 358 -7.12 -8.96 2.72
CA VAL A 358 -6.96 -9.65 1.43
C VAL A 358 -8.32 -10.11 0.93
N SER A 359 -8.64 -9.79 -0.32
CA SER A 359 -9.94 -10.09 -0.92
C SER A 359 -10.07 -11.54 -1.43
N ASP A 360 -11.30 -11.99 -1.71
CA ASP A 360 -11.51 -13.07 -2.67
C ASP A 360 -11.33 -12.61 -4.13
N TYR A 361 -11.49 -13.56 -5.04
CA TYR A 361 -11.52 -13.33 -6.49
C TYR A 361 -12.60 -12.36 -6.95
N ARG A 362 -13.63 -12.10 -6.15
CA ARG A 362 -14.69 -11.14 -6.49
C ARG A 362 -14.39 -9.74 -5.98
N GLY A 363 -13.41 -9.59 -5.07
CA GLY A 363 -13.15 -8.32 -4.40
C GLY A 363 -14.20 -7.95 -3.35
N ILE A 364 -15.00 -8.92 -2.90
CA ILE A 364 -16.19 -8.69 -2.05
C ILE A 364 -15.90 -9.11 -0.61
N VAL A 365 -15.46 -10.35 -0.43
CA VAL A 365 -15.30 -10.95 0.91
C VAL A 365 -13.83 -10.82 1.29
N PHE A 366 -13.55 -10.18 2.40
CA PHE A 366 -12.18 -9.88 2.83
C PHE A 366 -11.78 -10.65 4.08
N SER A 367 -10.55 -11.12 4.12
CA SER A 367 -9.93 -11.72 5.29
C SER A 367 -8.90 -10.75 5.86
N LYS A 368 -8.96 -10.51 7.17
CA LYS A 368 -7.93 -9.75 7.88
C LYS A 368 -6.59 -10.49 7.77
N SER A 369 -5.57 -9.79 7.30
CA SER A 369 -4.25 -10.37 6.98
C SER A 369 -3.16 -9.88 7.93
N LEU A 370 -3.08 -8.58 8.18
CA LEU A 370 -2.05 -7.98 9.05
C LEU A 370 -2.64 -6.81 9.84
N GLU A 371 -2.48 -6.84 11.16
CA GLU A 371 -2.88 -5.75 12.05
C GLU A 371 -1.71 -4.79 12.30
N ARG A 372 -2.03 -3.55 12.70
CA ARG A 372 -1.04 -2.51 13.06
C ARG A 372 -0.03 -2.24 11.94
N HIS A 373 -0.47 -2.37 10.70
CA HIS A 373 0.31 -2.03 9.52
C HIS A 373 0.63 -0.54 9.52
N LEU A 374 1.90 -0.20 9.37
CA LEU A 374 2.37 1.18 9.32
C LEU A 374 1.89 1.86 8.03
N TYR A 375 1.11 2.92 8.18
CA TYR A 375 0.68 3.79 7.09
C TYR A 375 0.42 5.17 7.69
N THR A 376 1.25 6.16 7.37
CA THR A 376 1.17 7.46 8.04
C THR A 376 0.01 8.29 7.51
N SER A 377 -0.76 8.89 8.42
CA SER A 377 -1.85 9.82 8.07
C SER A 377 -1.31 11.14 7.49
N THR A 378 -0.08 11.54 7.85
CA THR A 378 0.60 12.67 7.21
C THR A 378 1.57 12.14 6.16
N GLY A 379 1.43 12.59 4.91
CA GLY A 379 2.31 12.23 3.79
C GLY A 379 2.01 10.87 3.13
N GLY A 380 1.08 10.08 3.67
CA GLY A 380 0.60 8.86 3.01
C GLY A 380 1.67 7.76 2.81
N GLU A 381 2.67 7.70 3.69
CA GLU A 381 3.83 6.82 3.51
C GLU A 381 3.56 5.42 4.05
N THR A 382 3.93 4.41 3.28
CA THR A 382 3.88 3.00 3.68
C THR A 382 5.08 2.22 3.15
N ASP A 383 5.54 1.25 3.94
CA ASP A 383 6.65 0.36 3.57
C ASP A 383 6.17 -0.90 2.81
N PHE A 384 4.88 -0.98 2.46
CA PHE A 384 4.32 -2.13 1.75
C PHE A 384 5.00 -2.29 0.39
N THR A 385 5.75 -3.38 0.24
CA THR A 385 6.56 -3.68 -0.93
C THR A 385 6.19 -5.04 -1.51
N VAL A 386 5.86 -5.06 -2.80
CA VAL A 386 5.68 -6.29 -3.57
C VAL A 386 7.04 -6.82 -3.99
N VAL A 387 7.39 -8.03 -3.58
CA VAL A 387 8.64 -8.68 -4.02
C VAL A 387 8.40 -9.31 -5.38
N SER A 388 8.65 -8.55 -6.45
CA SER A 388 8.30 -8.97 -7.83
C SER A 388 9.12 -10.16 -8.34
N SER A 389 10.29 -10.40 -7.73
CA SER A 389 11.21 -11.48 -8.08
C SER A 389 10.78 -12.87 -7.58
N LEU A 390 9.78 -12.97 -6.69
CA LEU A 390 9.24 -14.27 -6.25
C LEU A 390 7.73 -14.21 -5.95
N ARG A 391 6.99 -15.18 -6.47
CA ARG A 391 5.52 -15.21 -6.37
C ARG A 391 5.04 -15.31 -4.92
N GLY A 392 4.01 -14.54 -4.57
CA GLY A 392 3.33 -14.64 -3.27
C GLY A 392 4.10 -13.99 -2.13
N VAL A 393 5.23 -13.32 -2.42
CA VAL A 393 6.07 -12.67 -1.43
C VAL A 393 5.77 -11.17 -1.34
N TYR A 394 5.52 -10.70 -0.13
CA TYR A 394 5.30 -9.29 0.19
C TYR A 394 5.99 -8.96 1.51
N MET A 395 6.51 -7.75 1.64
CA MET A 395 7.09 -7.26 2.88
C MET A 395 6.51 -5.91 3.24
N THR A 396 6.41 -5.62 4.53
CA THR A 396 5.93 -4.33 5.02
C THR A 396 6.39 -4.09 6.46
N SER A 397 6.07 -2.92 7.01
CA SER A 397 6.35 -2.53 8.38
C SER A 397 5.08 -2.54 9.23
N VAL A 398 5.22 -2.98 10.48
CA VAL A 398 4.19 -2.89 11.52
C VAL A 398 4.66 -1.99 12.67
N LEU A 399 3.71 -1.28 13.28
CA LEU A 399 3.96 -0.48 14.47
C LEU A 399 3.74 -1.36 15.72
N ALA A 400 4.80 -1.74 16.41
CA ALA A 400 4.72 -2.53 17.62
C ALA A 400 4.04 -1.75 18.77
N HIS A 401 3.68 -2.44 19.86
CA HIS A 401 2.99 -1.81 20.99
C HIS A 401 3.87 -0.84 21.80
N ASP A 402 5.19 -1.00 21.72
CA ASP A 402 6.16 -0.07 22.31
C ASP A 402 6.48 1.12 21.39
N GLY A 403 5.80 1.24 20.25
CA GLY A 403 6.00 2.29 19.25
C GLY A 403 7.18 2.04 18.31
N SER A 404 7.88 0.90 18.44
CA SER A 404 8.94 0.53 17.52
C SER A 404 8.38 0.03 16.18
N VAL A 405 9.13 0.24 15.10
CA VAL A 405 8.74 -0.21 13.76
C VAL A 405 9.46 -1.52 13.45
N GLN A 406 8.71 -2.54 13.04
CA GLN A 406 9.24 -3.87 12.75
C GLN A 406 8.84 -4.32 11.35
N THR A 407 9.81 -4.78 10.57
CA THR A 407 9.54 -5.38 9.26
C THR A 407 9.04 -6.81 9.38
N VAL A 408 7.99 -7.13 8.61
CA VAL A 408 7.43 -8.47 8.46
C VAL A 408 7.34 -8.85 6.98
N VAL A 409 7.40 -10.15 6.71
CA VAL A 409 7.29 -10.74 5.38
C VAL A 409 6.22 -11.83 5.37
N THR A 410 5.50 -11.94 4.27
CA THR A 410 4.63 -13.06 3.95
C THR A 410 5.15 -13.74 2.70
N PHE A 411 5.13 -15.07 2.66
CA PHE A 411 5.52 -15.88 1.49
C PHE A 411 4.32 -16.56 0.83
N ASN A 412 3.12 -16.36 1.37
CA ASN A 412 1.88 -17.00 0.95
C ASN A 412 0.76 -15.96 0.78
N GLN A 413 1.09 -14.81 0.17
CA GLN A 413 0.13 -13.79 -0.25
C GLN A 413 -0.72 -13.25 0.91
N GLY A 414 -0.07 -12.97 2.04
CA GLY A 414 -0.72 -12.38 3.21
C GLY A 414 -1.48 -13.38 4.08
N GLY A 415 -1.35 -14.69 3.82
CA GLY A 415 -1.94 -15.72 4.67
C GLY A 415 -1.28 -15.78 6.06
N ASN A 416 0.05 -15.69 6.11
CA ASN A 416 0.82 -15.60 7.35
C ASN A 416 1.98 -14.62 7.19
N TRP A 417 2.25 -13.86 8.24
CA TRP A 417 3.33 -12.87 8.32
C TRP A 417 4.32 -13.26 9.40
N MET A 418 5.61 -13.09 9.13
CA MET A 418 6.68 -13.42 10.06
C MET A 418 7.82 -12.40 9.97
N PRO A 419 8.63 -12.23 11.03
CA PRO A 419 9.85 -11.42 10.96
C PRO A 419 10.84 -11.99 9.92
N LEU A 420 11.61 -11.11 9.28
CA LEU A 420 12.71 -11.53 8.39
C LEU A 420 13.85 -12.15 9.21
N LYS A 421 14.40 -13.25 8.73
CA LYS A 421 15.52 -13.92 9.38
C LYS A 421 16.77 -13.04 9.33
N LYS A 422 17.41 -12.88 10.48
CA LYS A 422 18.73 -12.26 10.59
C LYS A 422 19.76 -13.02 9.71
N PRO A 423 20.67 -12.32 9.02
CA PRO A 423 21.82 -12.93 8.35
C PRO A 423 22.72 -13.69 9.33
N TRP A 424 23.23 -14.86 8.92
CA TRP A 424 23.95 -15.79 9.79
C TRP A 424 25.21 -15.21 10.47
N ASN A 425 25.86 -14.23 9.85
CA ASN A 425 27.08 -13.55 10.31
C ASN A 425 26.83 -12.13 10.83
N ALA A 426 25.59 -11.65 10.86
CA ALA A 426 25.31 -10.32 11.38
C ALA A 426 25.34 -10.33 12.92
N GLU A 427 25.70 -9.22 13.54
CA GLU A 427 25.50 -8.99 14.97
C GLU A 427 24.20 -8.20 15.17
N CYS A 428 23.52 -8.41 16.31
CA CYS A 428 22.36 -7.61 16.65
C CYS A 428 22.80 -6.23 17.13
N ASP A 429 22.12 -5.18 16.68
CA ASP A 429 22.41 -3.80 17.06
C ASP A 429 21.84 -3.45 18.46
N SER A 430 22.02 -2.20 18.87
CA SER A 430 21.57 -1.73 20.18
C SER A 430 20.05 -1.68 20.37
N THR A 431 19.26 -1.89 19.31
CA THR A 431 17.79 -2.01 19.46
C THR A 431 17.40 -3.35 20.06
N ALA A 432 18.24 -4.37 19.89
CA ALA A 432 17.95 -5.72 20.36
C ALA A 432 18.11 -5.85 21.89
N LYS A 433 17.11 -6.44 22.55
CA LYS A 433 17.16 -6.77 23.98
C LYS A 433 18.12 -7.92 24.27
N ASP A 434 18.22 -8.84 23.31
CA ASP A 434 19.10 -10.00 23.35
C ASP A 434 20.13 -9.87 22.20
N PRO A 435 21.45 -9.89 22.48
CA PRO A 435 22.48 -9.75 21.45
C PRO A 435 22.52 -10.91 20.44
N ASP A 436 21.94 -12.07 20.78
CA ASP A 436 21.93 -13.26 19.94
C ASP A 436 20.59 -13.47 19.21
N MET A 437 19.49 -12.89 19.72
CA MET A 437 18.15 -13.03 19.15
C MET A 437 17.62 -11.70 18.62
N CYS A 438 17.62 -11.56 17.30
CA CYS A 438 17.05 -10.39 16.61
C CYS A 438 16.66 -10.75 15.16
N SER A 439 16.07 -9.81 14.44
CA SER A 439 15.60 -9.97 13.07
C SER A 439 16.25 -8.96 12.11
N LEU A 440 16.07 -9.16 10.81
CA LEU A 440 16.40 -8.14 9.81
C LEU A 440 15.21 -7.19 9.65
N HIS A 441 15.50 -5.89 9.60
CA HIS A 441 14.51 -4.85 9.33
C HIS A 441 14.93 -4.04 8.10
N ILE A 442 13.97 -3.74 7.25
CA ILE A 442 14.17 -3.11 5.95
C ILE A 442 13.77 -1.64 6.02
N HIS A 443 14.62 -0.78 5.48
CA HIS A 443 14.31 0.61 5.26
C HIS A 443 13.60 0.80 3.91
N ALA A 444 12.39 1.36 3.95
CA ALA A 444 11.62 1.74 2.77
C ALA A 444 11.08 3.18 2.94
N SER A 445 9.93 3.50 2.33
CA SER A 445 9.40 4.86 2.16
C SER A 445 9.30 5.63 3.49
N TYR A 446 8.86 4.97 4.57
CA TYR A 446 8.77 5.59 5.90
C TYR A 446 10.14 6.04 6.43
N SER A 447 11.18 5.25 6.22
CA SER A 447 12.54 5.62 6.63
C SER A 447 13.06 6.82 5.85
N THR A 448 12.73 6.89 4.56
CA THR A 448 13.13 8.00 3.69
C THR A 448 12.38 9.28 4.04
N SER A 449 11.08 9.21 4.36
CA SER A 449 10.28 10.36 4.78
C SER A 449 10.73 10.93 6.13
N MET A 450 11.24 10.06 7.03
CA MET A 450 11.94 10.45 8.26
C MET A 450 13.34 11.05 8.04
N ARG A 451 13.80 11.18 6.78
CA ARG A 451 15.12 11.72 6.40
C ARG A 451 16.29 10.90 6.96
N LEU A 452 16.12 9.60 7.13
CA LEU A 452 17.24 8.69 7.38
C LEU A 452 18.13 8.60 6.13
N THR A 453 19.38 8.15 6.29
CA THR A 453 20.34 8.02 5.19
C THR A 453 20.05 6.79 4.32
N VAL A 454 18.87 6.78 3.68
CA VAL A 454 18.35 5.69 2.86
C VAL A 454 18.19 6.22 1.43
N PRO A 455 19.19 6.06 0.56
CA PRO A 455 19.17 6.64 -0.78
C PRO A 455 18.24 5.94 -1.77
N MET A 456 17.88 4.68 -1.50
CA MET A 456 17.04 3.86 -2.39
C MET A 456 16.11 2.95 -1.59
N LEU A 457 14.91 2.78 -2.12
CA LEU A 457 13.93 1.80 -1.66
C LEU A 457 14.38 0.37 -2.03
N PRO A 458 13.75 -0.67 -1.47
CA PRO A 458 14.05 -2.04 -1.85
C PRO A 458 13.82 -2.28 -3.35
N LEU A 459 14.80 -2.90 -4.01
CA LEU A 459 14.79 -3.18 -5.43
C LEU A 459 14.58 -4.67 -5.69
N THR A 460 13.56 -4.98 -6.50
CA THR A 460 13.25 -6.33 -6.98
C THR A 460 12.80 -6.23 -8.43
N GLU A 461 13.19 -7.20 -9.25
CA GLU A 461 12.83 -7.25 -10.66
C GLU A 461 12.25 -8.63 -10.98
N PRO A 462 11.15 -8.73 -11.76
CA PRO A 462 10.55 -10.01 -12.09
C PRO A 462 11.48 -10.88 -12.95
N SER A 463 12.37 -10.25 -13.74
CA SER A 463 13.39 -10.92 -14.55
C SER A 463 14.52 -11.55 -13.71
N ALA A 464 14.80 -11.01 -12.52
CA ALA A 464 15.85 -11.46 -11.61
C ALA A 464 15.30 -12.34 -10.47
N VAL A 465 14.94 -13.58 -10.82
CA VAL A 465 14.22 -14.51 -9.92
C VAL A 465 14.87 -14.67 -8.54
N GLY A 466 14.11 -14.39 -7.48
CA GLY A 466 14.51 -14.50 -6.08
C GLY A 466 15.40 -13.36 -5.56
N LEU A 467 15.85 -12.44 -6.42
CA LEU A 467 16.79 -11.40 -6.04
C LEU A 467 16.07 -10.22 -5.37
N ILE A 468 16.61 -9.77 -4.24
CA ILE A 468 16.16 -8.57 -3.51
C ILE A 468 17.40 -7.82 -3.02
N LEU A 469 17.44 -6.51 -3.27
CA LEU A 469 18.43 -5.60 -2.69
C LEU A 469 17.72 -4.55 -1.84
N ALA A 470 18.16 -4.36 -0.60
CA ALA A 470 17.52 -3.41 0.30
C ALA A 470 18.48 -2.86 1.35
N HIS A 471 18.26 -1.61 1.75
CA HIS A 471 18.87 -1.06 2.96
C HIS A 471 18.22 -1.69 4.20
N GLY A 472 19.02 -2.05 5.20
CA GLY A 472 18.49 -2.68 6.40
C GLY A 472 19.31 -2.45 7.67
N SER A 473 18.73 -2.86 8.78
CA SER A 473 19.35 -2.93 10.11
C SER A 473 18.98 -4.26 10.77
N VAL A 474 19.87 -4.79 11.62
CA VAL A 474 19.70 -6.10 12.27
C VAL A 474 19.52 -5.87 13.76
N GLY A 475 18.32 -6.11 14.28
CA GLY A 475 17.89 -5.67 15.60
C GLY A 475 16.48 -6.14 15.96
N ASP A 476 15.87 -5.55 17.00
CA ASP A 476 14.47 -5.79 17.35
C ASP A 476 13.51 -4.81 16.65
N ALA A 477 14.05 -3.75 16.03
CA ALA A 477 13.29 -2.74 15.29
C ALA A 477 14.15 -2.07 14.20
N VAL A 478 13.50 -1.29 13.33
CA VAL A 478 14.16 -0.41 12.35
C VAL A 478 15.03 0.61 13.10
N SER A 479 16.34 0.58 12.83
CA SER A 479 17.35 1.42 13.48
C SER A 479 17.44 2.81 12.85
N ILE A 480 17.75 3.85 13.62
CA ILE A 480 18.03 5.20 13.07
C ILE A 480 19.48 5.37 12.60
N MET A 481 20.32 4.36 12.82
CA MET A 481 21.71 4.35 12.39
C MET A 481 21.82 4.23 10.87
N SER A 482 22.99 4.58 10.34
CA SER A 482 23.23 4.46 8.90
C SER A 482 23.14 2.98 8.48
N PRO A 483 22.29 2.64 7.49
CA PRO A 483 22.02 1.25 7.14
C PRO A 483 23.13 0.66 6.27
N ASP A 484 23.27 -0.66 6.35
CA ASP A 484 24.02 -1.46 5.39
C ASP A 484 23.07 -1.94 4.26
N VAL A 485 23.62 -2.42 3.14
CA VAL A 485 22.84 -3.05 2.06
C VAL A 485 22.85 -4.56 2.23
N TYR A 486 21.67 -5.16 2.18
CA TYR A 486 21.44 -6.59 2.26
C TYR A 486 20.92 -7.12 0.94
N VAL A 487 21.31 -8.35 0.62
CA VAL A 487 20.87 -9.09 -0.56
C VAL A 487 20.21 -10.40 -0.13
N SER A 488 19.10 -10.74 -0.78
CA SER A 488 18.49 -12.07 -0.73
C SER A 488 18.50 -12.62 -2.15
N GLY A 489 18.92 -13.88 -2.30
CA GLY A 489 18.86 -14.60 -3.57
C GLY A 489 17.71 -15.61 -3.65
N ASP A 490 16.84 -15.72 -2.65
CA ASP A 490 15.77 -16.73 -2.58
C ASP A 490 14.38 -16.15 -2.28
N GLY A 491 14.21 -14.85 -2.53
CA GLY A 491 12.95 -14.14 -2.33
C GLY A 491 12.65 -13.79 -0.87
N GLY A 492 13.67 -13.65 -0.03
CA GLY A 492 13.57 -13.09 1.32
C GLY A 492 13.62 -14.13 2.44
N TYR A 493 13.84 -15.41 2.12
CA TYR A 493 13.98 -16.47 3.11
C TYR A 493 15.34 -16.41 3.81
N THR A 494 16.40 -16.09 3.06
CA THR A 494 17.75 -15.91 3.58
C THR A 494 18.37 -14.62 3.07
N TRP A 495 19.14 -13.97 3.95
CA TRP A 495 19.76 -12.68 3.67
C TRP A 495 21.24 -12.73 3.98
N ALA A 496 22.01 -11.94 3.23
CA ALA A 496 23.42 -11.67 3.47
C ALA A 496 23.68 -10.17 3.38
N ARG A 497 24.63 -9.66 4.16
CA ARG A 497 25.11 -8.28 4.00
C ARG A 497 25.94 -8.21 2.71
N ALA A 498 25.48 -7.42 1.74
CA ALA A 498 26.15 -7.24 0.46
C ALA A 498 27.21 -6.14 0.54
N LEU A 499 26.86 -4.98 1.10
CA LEU A 499 27.74 -3.81 1.18
C LEU A 499 27.58 -3.13 2.54
N LYS A 500 28.69 -2.61 3.06
CA LYS A 500 28.70 -1.81 4.28
C LYS A 500 28.41 -0.35 3.96
N GLY A 501 27.47 0.26 4.67
CA GLY A 501 26.99 1.63 4.45
C GLY A 501 25.98 1.77 3.30
N PRO A 502 25.34 2.94 3.17
CA PRO A 502 24.30 3.18 2.19
C PRO A 502 24.86 3.27 0.77
N HIS A 503 24.16 2.66 -0.19
CA HIS A 503 24.55 2.66 -1.60
C HIS A 503 23.32 2.86 -2.50
N HIS A 504 23.52 3.51 -3.65
CA HIS A 504 22.60 3.36 -4.76
C HIS A 504 22.94 2.04 -5.48
N TYR A 505 21.93 1.27 -5.89
CA TYR A 505 22.12 -0.02 -6.55
C TYR A 505 21.19 -0.20 -7.74
N ALA A 506 21.61 -1.02 -8.71
CA ALA A 506 20.84 -1.38 -9.88
C ALA A 506 21.03 -2.87 -10.22
N ILE A 507 19.98 -3.48 -10.77
CA ILE A 507 20.00 -4.82 -11.33
C ILE A 507 20.09 -4.68 -12.85
N LEU A 508 21.04 -5.38 -13.47
CA LEU A 508 21.26 -5.43 -14.91
C LEU A 508 21.24 -6.89 -15.38
N ASP A 509 21.00 -7.09 -16.68
CA ASP A 509 20.99 -8.42 -17.33
C ASP A 509 20.17 -9.49 -16.60
N SER A 510 18.97 -9.12 -16.14
CA SER A 510 18.05 -10.02 -15.41
C SER A 510 18.69 -10.66 -14.17
N GLY A 511 19.56 -9.94 -13.46
CA GLY A 511 20.26 -10.42 -12.26
C GLY A 511 21.66 -10.98 -12.53
N GLY A 512 22.09 -11.07 -13.79
CA GLY A 512 23.46 -11.47 -14.15
C GLY A 512 24.53 -10.48 -13.70
N LEU A 513 24.15 -9.21 -13.49
CA LEU A 513 25.04 -8.15 -13.03
C LEU A 513 24.34 -7.24 -12.02
N LEU A 514 24.97 -7.07 -10.87
CA LEU A 514 24.59 -6.08 -9.87
C LEU A 514 25.60 -4.95 -9.86
N VAL A 515 25.12 -3.72 -9.71
CA VAL A 515 25.97 -2.54 -9.65
C VAL A 515 25.59 -1.71 -8.43
N ALA A 516 26.57 -1.10 -7.77
CA ALA A 516 26.37 -0.25 -6.62
C ALA A 516 27.34 0.94 -6.57
N VAL A 517 26.85 2.07 -6.09
CA VAL A 517 27.59 3.32 -5.92
C VAL A 517 27.39 3.80 -4.49
N GLU A 518 28.49 4.09 -3.79
CA GLU A 518 28.44 4.54 -2.40
C GLU A 518 27.69 5.88 -2.28
N HIS A 519 26.76 5.97 -1.34
CA HIS A 519 26.04 7.20 -1.07
C HIS A 519 26.85 8.11 -0.16
N ASN A 520 27.38 9.20 -0.72
CA ASN A 520 28.09 10.22 0.02
C ASN A 520 27.68 11.63 -0.45
N PRO A 521 26.86 12.36 0.32
CA PRO A 521 26.42 13.70 -0.09
C PRO A 521 27.49 14.78 0.13
N VAL A 522 28.55 14.49 0.90
CA VAL A 522 29.57 15.48 1.29
C VAL A 522 30.80 15.42 0.39
N GLN A 523 31.19 14.21 -0.03
CA GLN A 523 32.40 13.99 -0.82
C GLN A 523 32.04 13.50 -2.22
N PRO A 524 32.72 14.01 -3.26
CA PRO A 524 32.55 13.49 -4.60
C PRO A 524 33.16 12.09 -4.72
N ILE A 525 32.56 11.26 -5.56
CA ILE A 525 32.95 9.85 -5.76
C ILE A 525 33.60 9.66 -7.13
N SER A 526 34.40 8.61 -7.26
CA SER A 526 34.99 8.19 -8.53
C SER A 526 34.95 6.67 -8.76
N GLN A 527 34.41 5.92 -7.81
CA GLN A 527 34.40 4.47 -7.81
C GLN A 527 32.98 3.93 -7.90
N ILE A 528 32.84 2.84 -8.66
CA ILE A 528 31.63 2.03 -8.74
C ILE A 528 31.96 0.58 -8.38
N LYS A 529 31.02 -0.10 -7.74
CA LYS A 529 31.14 -1.50 -7.34
C LYS A 529 30.25 -2.34 -8.23
N PHE A 530 30.68 -3.52 -8.63
CA PHE A 530 29.85 -4.46 -9.39
C PHE A 530 30.04 -5.91 -8.94
N SER A 531 29.04 -6.74 -9.13
CA SER A 531 29.02 -8.16 -8.78
C SER A 531 28.35 -8.99 -9.87
N THR A 532 28.89 -10.17 -10.15
CA THR A 532 28.37 -11.11 -11.18
C THR A 532 27.85 -12.42 -10.56
N ASP A 533 27.74 -12.46 -9.23
CA ASP A 533 27.42 -13.67 -8.44
C ASP A 533 26.31 -13.41 -7.41
N GLU A 534 25.35 -12.56 -7.79
CA GLU A 534 24.21 -12.13 -6.96
C GLU A 534 24.63 -11.43 -5.65
N GLY A 535 25.73 -10.66 -5.69
CA GLY A 535 26.14 -9.79 -4.57
C GLY A 535 27.01 -10.45 -3.51
N GLN A 536 27.58 -11.63 -3.78
CA GLN A 536 28.50 -12.31 -2.86
C GLN A 536 29.92 -11.73 -2.93
N CYS A 537 30.42 -11.51 -4.15
CA CYS A 537 31.71 -10.90 -4.40
C CYS A 537 31.51 -9.57 -5.14
N TRP A 538 32.18 -8.52 -4.67
CA TRP A 538 32.14 -7.19 -5.26
C TRP A 538 33.52 -6.76 -5.75
N HIS A 539 33.56 -6.22 -6.96
CA HIS A 539 34.73 -5.63 -7.59
C HIS A 539 34.59 -4.12 -7.66
N VAL A 540 35.70 -3.40 -7.53
CA VAL A 540 35.72 -1.93 -7.59
C VAL A 540 36.33 -1.49 -8.91
N TYR A 541 35.64 -0.59 -9.60
CA TYR A 541 36.10 0.05 -10.83
C TYR A 541 36.15 1.57 -10.64
N ASN A 542 37.28 2.20 -10.98
CA ASN A 542 37.43 3.65 -10.95
C ASN A 542 36.96 4.23 -12.29
N PHE A 543 35.74 4.78 -12.33
CA PHE A 543 35.10 5.23 -13.57
C PHE A 543 35.58 6.62 -14.04
N THR A 544 36.27 7.38 -13.19
CA THR A 544 36.79 8.70 -13.57
C THR A 544 37.98 9.14 -12.71
N ASP A 545 38.92 9.89 -13.29
CA ASP A 545 40.00 10.54 -12.52
C ASP A 545 39.54 11.85 -11.85
N THR A 546 38.39 12.38 -12.26
CA THR A 546 37.83 13.64 -11.75
C THR A 546 36.53 13.36 -11.00
N PRO A 547 36.57 13.28 -9.65
CA PRO A 547 35.41 12.91 -8.84
C PRO A 547 34.17 13.76 -9.10
N LEU A 548 33.00 13.13 -8.93
CA LEU A 548 31.68 13.68 -9.21
C LEU A 548 30.83 13.73 -7.93
N TYR A 549 30.10 14.83 -7.69
CA TYR A 549 29.02 14.82 -6.70
C TYR A 549 27.85 14.05 -7.27
N PHE A 550 27.72 12.81 -6.82
CA PHE A 550 26.74 11.87 -7.34
C PHE A 550 25.31 12.25 -6.96
N THR A 551 24.38 12.06 -7.89
CA THR A 551 22.95 12.33 -7.68
C THR A 551 22.07 11.12 -7.91
N GLY A 552 22.38 10.27 -8.89
CA GLY A 552 21.53 9.12 -9.20
C GLY A 552 22.07 8.19 -10.28
N LEU A 553 21.46 7.01 -10.37
CA LEU A 553 21.67 6.03 -11.42
C LEU A 553 20.49 6.05 -12.40
N ALA A 554 20.77 5.83 -13.67
CA ALA A 554 19.76 5.59 -14.69
C ALA A 554 20.15 4.36 -15.52
N SER A 555 19.26 3.38 -15.57
CA SER A 555 19.32 2.22 -16.47
C SER A 555 18.01 2.12 -17.24
N GLU A 556 18.03 1.39 -18.35
CA GLU A 556 16.80 1.09 -19.08
C GLU A 556 15.83 0.29 -18.18
N PRO A 557 14.54 0.66 -18.13
CA PRO A 557 13.54 -0.08 -17.35
C PRO A 557 13.46 -1.56 -17.76
N GLY A 558 13.16 -2.44 -16.79
CA GLY A 558 13.05 -3.89 -16.99
C GLY A 558 14.32 -4.68 -16.69
N ALA A 559 15.42 -4.01 -16.33
CA ALA A 559 16.67 -4.61 -15.86
C ALA A 559 17.32 -5.62 -16.82
N GLN A 560 17.06 -5.51 -18.13
CA GLN A 560 17.64 -6.37 -19.17
C GLN A 560 18.88 -5.77 -19.86
N SER A 561 19.08 -4.46 -19.71
CA SER A 561 20.22 -3.77 -20.33
C SER A 561 21.53 -4.07 -19.61
N MET A 562 22.64 -3.91 -20.34
CA MET A 562 24.02 -3.96 -19.86
C MET A 562 24.62 -2.56 -19.68
N THR A 563 23.84 -1.50 -19.87
CA THR A 563 24.30 -0.11 -19.78
C THR A 563 23.76 0.58 -18.54
N LEU A 564 24.62 1.32 -17.85
CA LEU A 564 24.25 2.12 -16.68
C LEU A 564 24.83 3.52 -16.81
N SER A 565 23.99 4.54 -16.61
CA SER A 565 24.41 5.95 -16.56
C SER A 565 24.44 6.46 -15.12
N LEU A 566 25.60 6.94 -14.68
CA LEU A 566 25.78 7.69 -13.44
C LEU A 566 25.56 9.17 -13.72
N TRP A 567 24.77 9.84 -12.87
CA TRP A 567 24.49 11.25 -12.97
C TRP A 567 25.04 12.00 -11.75
N GLY A 568 25.46 13.24 -11.98
CA GLY A 568 25.90 14.11 -10.91
C GLY A 568 26.39 15.45 -11.41
N PHE A 569 26.97 16.22 -10.50
CA PHE A 569 27.51 17.54 -10.81
C PHE A 569 29.00 17.63 -10.53
N ARG A 570 29.72 18.34 -11.40
CA ARG A 570 31.06 18.83 -11.08
C ARG A 570 30.96 20.25 -10.58
N GLN A 571 31.71 20.58 -9.53
CA GLN A 571 31.80 21.92 -8.97
C GLN A 571 33.18 22.56 -9.27
N PRO A 572 33.45 23.06 -10.48
CA PRO A 572 34.45 24.12 -10.61
C PRO A 572 34.00 25.36 -9.83
N VAL A 573 34.98 26.12 -9.34
CA VAL A 573 34.90 27.24 -8.37
C VAL A 573 33.78 28.27 -8.63
N PHE A 574 33.18 28.33 -9.83
CA PHE A 574 32.18 29.33 -10.22
C PHE A 574 30.95 28.79 -11.00
N SER A 575 30.83 27.50 -11.29
CA SER A 575 29.68 26.94 -12.03
C SER A 575 29.44 25.46 -11.70
N GLN A 576 28.18 25.04 -11.59
CA GLN A 576 27.82 23.62 -11.49
C GLN A 576 27.49 23.11 -12.89
N HIS A 577 28.23 22.10 -13.35
CA HIS A 577 27.95 21.44 -14.63
C HIS A 577 27.39 20.05 -14.37
N LEU A 578 26.24 19.74 -14.96
CA LEU A 578 25.68 18.40 -14.96
C LEU A 578 26.57 17.49 -15.82
N VAL A 579 26.86 16.30 -15.33
CA VAL A 579 27.67 15.29 -16.01
C VAL A 579 26.94 13.96 -15.93
N SER A 580 26.90 13.26 -17.06
CA SER A 580 26.54 11.84 -17.10
C SER A 580 27.74 11.00 -17.53
N MET A 581 27.88 9.82 -16.91
CA MET A 581 28.91 8.85 -17.22
C MET A 581 28.23 7.50 -17.44
N THR A 582 28.25 7.02 -18.67
CA THR A 582 27.58 5.77 -19.05
C THR A 582 28.62 4.69 -19.23
N ILE A 583 28.47 3.61 -18.48
CA ILE A 583 29.33 2.42 -18.52
C ILE A 583 28.56 1.31 -19.23
N ASP A 584 29.19 0.70 -20.24
CA ASP A 584 28.68 -0.50 -20.90
C ASP A 584 29.44 -1.73 -20.40
N PHE A 585 28.72 -2.69 -19.81
CA PHE A 585 29.30 -3.91 -19.26
C PHE A 585 29.39 -5.05 -20.30
N HIS A 586 29.07 -4.80 -21.57
CA HIS A 586 29.08 -5.82 -22.62
C HIS A 586 30.45 -6.49 -22.79
N GLN A 587 31.57 -5.74 -22.69
CA GLN A 587 32.92 -6.34 -22.77
C GLN A 587 33.34 -7.07 -21.50
N LEU A 588 32.72 -6.75 -20.35
CA LEU A 588 32.94 -7.47 -19.10
C LEU A 588 32.37 -8.89 -19.22
N LEU A 589 31.11 -9.02 -19.64
CA LEU A 589 30.42 -10.29 -19.85
C LEU A 589 30.28 -10.58 -21.35
N SER A 590 31.40 -10.85 -22.02
CA SER A 590 31.45 -11.06 -23.47
C SER A 590 30.86 -12.40 -23.94
N ARG A 591 30.75 -13.38 -23.04
CA ARG A 591 30.19 -14.71 -23.31
C ARG A 591 28.69 -14.74 -23.02
N ASN A 592 27.88 -15.22 -23.95
CA ASN A 592 26.46 -15.50 -23.70
C ASN A 592 26.32 -16.79 -22.87
N CYS A 593 25.30 -16.84 -22.00
CA CYS A 593 25.03 -18.03 -21.19
C CYS A 593 24.52 -19.20 -22.05
N GLY A 594 25.04 -20.39 -21.76
CA GLY A 594 24.59 -21.67 -22.31
C GLY A 594 23.73 -22.44 -21.29
N GLU A 595 23.21 -23.61 -21.67
CA GLU A 595 22.40 -24.43 -20.77
C GLU A 595 23.17 -24.90 -19.52
N GLU A 596 24.49 -25.09 -19.65
CA GLU A 596 25.39 -25.51 -18.57
C GLU A 596 25.51 -24.46 -17.45
N ASP A 597 25.24 -23.19 -17.77
CA ASP A 597 25.31 -22.08 -16.83
C ASP A 597 24.08 -21.97 -15.94
N TYR A 598 23.03 -22.74 -16.21
CA TYR A 598 21.81 -22.73 -15.42
C TYR A 598 21.72 -23.93 -14.46
N VAL A 599 21.05 -23.71 -13.34
CA VAL A 599 20.71 -24.73 -12.35
C VAL A 599 19.21 -24.74 -12.08
N GLN A 600 18.68 -25.93 -11.85
CA GLN A 600 17.32 -26.07 -11.34
C GLN A 600 17.27 -25.60 -9.88
N TRP A 601 16.33 -24.71 -9.59
CA TRP A 601 16.08 -24.17 -8.26
C TRP A 601 14.60 -24.26 -7.94
N LEU A 602 14.26 -24.98 -6.88
CA LEU A 602 12.90 -25.07 -6.36
C LEU A 602 12.60 -23.84 -5.50
N ALA A 603 11.63 -23.04 -5.93
CA ALA A 603 11.16 -21.89 -5.16
C ALA A 603 10.49 -22.32 -3.85
N HIS A 604 10.59 -21.46 -2.83
CA HIS A 604 9.99 -21.66 -1.50
C HIS A 604 10.43 -22.96 -0.80
N SER A 605 11.58 -23.52 -1.16
CA SER A 605 12.13 -24.71 -0.51
C SER A 605 12.75 -24.34 0.83
N ASP A 606 12.25 -24.94 1.92
CA ASP A 606 12.78 -24.77 3.27
C ASP A 606 13.27 -26.08 3.89
N ASN A 607 12.75 -27.22 3.42
CA ASN A 607 13.06 -28.55 3.92
C ASN A 607 12.86 -29.62 2.84
N THR A 608 13.97 -30.01 2.21
CA THR A 608 14.01 -30.99 1.10
C THR A 608 13.46 -32.38 1.45
N GLY A 609 13.21 -32.69 2.73
CA GLY A 609 12.61 -33.95 3.18
C GLY A 609 11.07 -33.98 3.17
N ASN A 610 10.39 -32.85 2.99
CA ASN A 610 8.93 -32.77 3.03
C ASN A 610 8.32 -32.89 1.61
N PRO A 611 7.38 -33.83 1.35
CA PRO A 611 6.68 -33.89 0.06
C PRO A 611 5.95 -32.59 -0.32
N ASN A 612 5.56 -31.78 0.65
CA ASN A 612 4.90 -30.47 0.44
C ASN A 612 5.90 -29.29 0.38
N ASP A 613 7.21 -29.54 0.42
CA ASP A 613 8.23 -28.50 0.29
C ASP A 613 8.07 -27.72 -1.02
N GLY A 614 8.11 -26.38 -0.95
CA GLY A 614 7.87 -25.49 -2.07
C GLY A 614 6.41 -25.33 -2.53
N CYS A 615 5.43 -25.97 -1.86
CA CYS A 615 4.01 -25.76 -2.18
C CYS A 615 3.52 -24.40 -1.63
N VAL A 616 3.29 -23.45 -2.52
CA VAL A 616 2.71 -22.14 -2.19
C VAL A 616 1.51 -21.87 -3.08
N LEU A 617 0.34 -21.61 -2.50
CA LEU A 617 -0.93 -21.46 -3.22
C LEU A 617 -1.21 -22.67 -4.15
N GLY A 618 -1.03 -23.87 -3.61
CA GLY A 618 -1.39 -25.12 -4.28
C GLY A 618 -0.47 -25.64 -5.38
N TYR A 619 0.69 -25.04 -5.64
CA TYR A 619 1.67 -25.60 -6.59
C TYR A 619 3.11 -25.16 -6.28
N LYS A 620 4.06 -25.93 -6.79
CA LYS A 620 5.50 -25.67 -6.76
C LYS A 620 5.97 -25.06 -8.06
N GLU A 621 7.00 -24.23 -8.03
CA GLU A 621 7.67 -23.72 -9.22
C GLU A 621 9.16 -24.06 -9.17
N THR A 622 9.64 -24.80 -10.17
CA THR A 622 11.07 -25.04 -10.37
C THR A 622 11.57 -24.15 -11.49
N TYR A 623 12.56 -23.32 -11.19
CA TYR A 623 13.16 -22.36 -12.12
C TYR A 623 14.50 -22.87 -12.65
N LEU A 624 14.87 -22.49 -13.88
CA LEU A 624 16.26 -22.49 -14.32
C LEU A 624 16.87 -21.12 -14.00
N ARG A 625 17.83 -21.10 -13.08
CA ARG A 625 18.52 -19.89 -12.62
C ARG A 625 19.98 -19.91 -12.99
N LEU A 626 20.53 -18.74 -13.27
CA LEU A 626 21.95 -18.58 -13.55
C LEU A 626 22.76 -19.05 -12.33
N ARG A 627 23.79 -19.86 -12.57
CA ARG A 627 24.75 -20.26 -11.55
C ARG A 627 25.53 -19.04 -11.07
N LYS A 628 25.74 -18.97 -9.77
CA LYS A 628 26.49 -17.87 -9.15
C LYS A 628 27.96 -17.82 -9.57
N ASP A 629 28.54 -18.95 -9.97
CA ASP A 629 29.91 -19.03 -10.48
C ASP A 629 30.02 -18.87 -12.01
N SER A 630 28.89 -18.73 -12.72
CA SER A 630 28.84 -18.50 -14.16
C SER A 630 28.80 -17.02 -14.50
N ALA A 631 29.96 -16.44 -14.81
CA ALA A 631 30.03 -15.08 -15.39
C ALA A 631 29.75 -15.13 -16.90
N CYS A 632 28.49 -14.91 -17.28
CA CYS A 632 28.03 -14.79 -18.66
C CYS A 632 26.82 -13.86 -18.72
N ARG A 633 26.44 -13.48 -19.94
CA ARG A 633 25.29 -12.63 -20.20
C ARG A 633 24.04 -13.47 -20.51
N ASN A 634 22.96 -13.24 -19.78
CA ASN A 634 21.63 -13.82 -20.05
C ASN A 634 21.11 -13.33 -21.40
N GLY A 635 21.23 -12.03 -21.66
CA GLY A 635 20.79 -11.39 -22.90
C GLY A 635 19.42 -10.76 -22.77
N ARG A 636 19.10 -9.89 -23.72
CA ARG A 636 17.86 -9.11 -23.73
C ARG A 636 16.63 -9.98 -23.99
N ASP A 637 16.80 -11.03 -24.78
CA ASP A 637 15.79 -12.03 -25.12
C ASP A 637 15.66 -13.13 -24.06
N PHE A 638 16.30 -12.96 -22.89
CA PHE A 638 16.19 -13.90 -21.78
C PHE A 638 14.73 -14.03 -21.32
N VAL A 639 14.25 -15.27 -21.32
CA VAL A 639 12.93 -15.63 -20.80
C VAL A 639 13.11 -16.59 -19.64
N ILE A 640 12.44 -16.28 -18.53
CA ILE A 640 12.44 -17.11 -17.34
C ILE A 640 11.83 -18.47 -17.68
N THR A 641 12.64 -19.52 -17.58
CA THR A 641 12.16 -20.89 -17.73
C THR A 641 11.75 -21.43 -16.37
N LYS A 642 10.47 -21.79 -16.24
CA LYS A 642 9.92 -22.38 -15.00
C LYS A 642 8.93 -23.49 -15.29
N GLN A 643 8.88 -24.47 -14.40
CA GLN A 643 7.96 -25.61 -14.48
C GLN A 643 7.07 -25.64 -13.24
N PRO A 644 5.74 -25.44 -13.39
CA PRO A 644 4.79 -25.58 -12.29
C PRO A 644 4.47 -27.06 -12.05
N THR A 645 4.39 -27.46 -10.77
CA THR A 645 3.95 -28.81 -10.36
C THR A 645 2.82 -28.68 -9.34
N PRO A 646 1.59 -29.15 -9.63
CA PRO A 646 0.47 -29.01 -8.70
C PRO A 646 0.68 -29.81 -7.42
N CYS A 647 0.22 -29.26 -6.30
CA CYS A 647 0.23 -29.90 -4.99
C CYS A 647 -1.15 -30.46 -4.64
N PRO A 648 -1.23 -31.51 -3.81
CA PRO A 648 -2.51 -31.98 -3.27
C PRO A 648 -3.14 -30.91 -2.37
N CYS A 649 -4.44 -30.63 -2.54
CA CYS A 649 -5.12 -29.65 -1.69
C CYS A 649 -5.16 -30.07 -0.21
N THR A 650 -4.94 -29.10 0.66
CA THR A 650 -5.09 -29.18 2.11
C THR A 650 -6.14 -28.16 2.58
N LEU A 651 -6.47 -28.13 3.87
CA LEU A 651 -7.37 -27.10 4.41
C LEU A 651 -6.74 -25.70 4.35
N ASP A 652 -5.42 -25.59 4.31
CA ASP A 652 -4.70 -24.31 4.28
C ASP A 652 -4.79 -23.61 2.91
N ASP A 653 -5.11 -24.36 1.84
CA ASP A 653 -5.39 -23.83 0.49
C ASP A 653 -6.80 -23.20 0.37
N PHE A 654 -7.56 -23.22 1.46
CA PHE A 654 -8.86 -22.56 1.60
C PHE A 654 -8.79 -21.46 2.66
N GLN A 655 -9.58 -20.42 2.47
CA GLN A 655 -9.83 -19.38 3.46
C GLN A 655 -11.28 -19.52 3.97
N CYS A 656 -11.55 -19.00 5.16
CA CYS A 656 -12.92 -18.99 5.68
C CYS A 656 -13.77 -18.03 4.85
N ASP A 657 -14.97 -18.50 4.54
CA ASP A 657 -15.96 -17.73 3.82
C ASP A 657 -16.80 -16.89 4.82
N PHE A 658 -17.70 -16.06 4.31
CA PHE A 658 -18.48 -15.14 5.13
C PHE A 658 -19.16 -15.86 6.32
N GLY A 659 -19.04 -15.29 7.52
CA GLY A 659 -19.61 -15.83 8.75
C GLY A 659 -18.84 -17.00 9.38
N TYR A 660 -17.65 -17.32 8.89
CA TYR A 660 -16.75 -18.33 9.46
C TYR A 660 -15.43 -17.71 9.91
N TYR A 661 -14.69 -18.40 10.77
CA TYR A 661 -13.36 -18.00 11.24
C TYR A 661 -12.51 -19.21 11.58
N ARG A 662 -11.18 -19.05 11.60
CA ARG A 662 -10.27 -20.06 12.14
C ARG A 662 -10.01 -19.80 13.61
N ALA A 663 -10.13 -20.84 14.43
CA ALA A 663 -9.62 -20.80 15.79
C ALA A 663 -8.08 -20.79 15.79
N VAL A 664 -7.47 -20.27 16.85
CA VAL A 664 -6.00 -20.24 16.99
C VAL A 664 -5.46 -21.68 16.90
N ASN A 665 -4.44 -21.88 16.06
CA ASN A 665 -3.81 -23.18 15.78
C ASN A 665 -4.74 -24.24 15.16
N SER A 666 -5.83 -23.82 14.49
CA SER A 666 -6.68 -24.72 13.71
C SER A 666 -6.74 -24.30 12.24
N SER A 667 -6.63 -25.28 11.34
CA SER A 667 -6.87 -25.06 9.90
C SER A 667 -8.36 -25.12 9.54
N GLU A 668 -9.22 -25.53 10.48
CA GLU A 668 -10.67 -25.63 10.28
C GLU A 668 -11.37 -24.28 10.42
N CYS A 669 -12.23 -23.97 9.46
CA CYS A 669 -13.18 -22.87 9.51
C CYS A 669 -14.43 -23.30 10.27
N VAL A 670 -14.68 -22.61 11.39
CA VAL A 670 -15.85 -22.80 12.24
C VAL A 670 -16.80 -21.62 12.10
N GLU A 671 -18.10 -21.89 12.21
CA GLU A 671 -19.12 -20.84 12.10
C GLU A 671 -19.00 -19.86 13.28
N GLN A 672 -19.08 -18.56 12.98
CA GLN A 672 -19.07 -17.53 14.01
C GLN A 672 -20.33 -17.61 14.86
N PRO A 673 -20.24 -17.64 16.21
CA PRO A 673 -21.40 -17.69 17.08
C PRO A 673 -22.36 -16.51 16.85
N GLU A 674 -21.80 -15.29 16.76
CA GLU A 674 -22.52 -14.03 16.57
C GLU A 674 -21.81 -13.17 15.53
N LEU A 675 -22.58 -12.54 14.64
CA LEU A 675 -22.07 -11.55 13.68
C LEU A 675 -22.18 -10.15 14.30
N LYS A 676 -21.07 -9.40 14.34
CA LYS A 676 -20.96 -8.07 14.96
C LYS A 676 -20.28 -7.08 14.02
N GLY A 677 -20.54 -5.78 14.22
CA GLY A 677 -19.94 -4.70 13.44
C GLY A 677 -20.19 -4.85 11.94
N HIS A 678 -19.15 -4.63 11.14
CA HIS A 678 -19.20 -4.71 9.67
C HIS A 678 -19.70 -6.06 9.13
N LEU A 679 -19.48 -7.17 9.85
CA LEU A 679 -19.99 -8.48 9.45
C LEU A 679 -21.53 -8.53 9.51
N LEU A 680 -22.12 -7.88 10.51
CA LEU A 680 -23.56 -7.77 10.64
C LEU A 680 -24.13 -6.82 9.57
N GLU A 681 -23.46 -5.70 9.32
CA GLU A 681 -23.86 -4.74 8.28
C GLU A 681 -23.85 -5.38 6.88
N PHE A 682 -22.78 -6.12 6.55
CA PHE A 682 -22.70 -6.91 5.33
C PHE A 682 -23.81 -7.96 5.26
N CYS A 683 -24.16 -8.60 6.39
CA CYS A 683 -25.25 -9.55 6.39
C CYS A 683 -26.64 -8.94 6.15
N LEU A 684 -26.86 -7.73 6.65
CA LEU A 684 -28.15 -7.03 6.53
C LEU A 684 -28.34 -6.39 5.14
N HIS A 685 -27.26 -5.89 4.53
CA HIS A 685 -27.32 -5.13 3.27
C HIS A 685 -26.74 -5.86 2.06
N GLY A 686 -26.03 -6.97 2.27
CA GLY A 686 -25.44 -7.78 1.20
C GLY A 686 -26.48 -8.52 0.37
N ARG A 687 -26.05 -8.95 -0.83
CA ARG A 687 -26.89 -9.76 -1.73
C ARG A 687 -27.00 -11.18 -1.21
N LYS A 688 -28.18 -11.82 -1.38
CA LYS A 688 -28.42 -13.21 -0.93
C LYS A 688 -27.37 -14.20 -1.43
N GLU A 689 -26.88 -14.03 -2.66
CA GLU A 689 -25.83 -14.87 -3.25
C GLU A 689 -24.49 -14.78 -2.51
N GLN A 690 -24.21 -13.65 -1.86
CA GLN A 690 -23.00 -13.45 -1.06
C GLN A 690 -23.13 -14.08 0.34
N LEU A 691 -24.36 -14.23 0.84
CA LEU A 691 -24.67 -14.80 2.15
C LEU A 691 -24.83 -16.32 2.12
N GLN A 692 -24.81 -16.92 0.92
CA GLN A 692 -24.78 -18.36 0.72
C GLN A 692 -23.34 -18.85 0.74
N THR A 693 -22.99 -19.56 1.81
CA THR A 693 -21.60 -19.98 2.06
C THR A 693 -21.49 -21.49 2.22
N SER A 694 -20.33 -22.05 1.83
CA SER A 694 -19.91 -23.41 2.18
C SER A 694 -18.98 -23.48 3.40
N GLY A 695 -18.77 -22.37 4.11
CA GLY A 695 -17.82 -22.21 5.21
C GLY A 695 -16.36 -22.05 4.78
N TYR A 696 -16.00 -22.64 3.64
CA TYR A 696 -14.68 -22.55 3.02
C TYR A 696 -14.79 -22.02 1.59
N ARG A 697 -13.80 -21.24 1.17
CA ARG A 697 -13.59 -20.79 -0.21
C ARG A 697 -12.12 -20.95 -0.56
N LYS A 698 -11.81 -21.34 -1.80
CA LYS A 698 -10.42 -21.52 -2.24
C LYS A 698 -9.69 -20.18 -2.21
N ILE A 699 -8.42 -20.16 -1.81
CA ILE A 699 -7.60 -18.93 -1.83
C ILE A 699 -7.47 -18.45 -3.29
N PRO A 700 -7.63 -17.14 -3.58
CA PRO A 700 -7.46 -16.64 -4.94
C PRO A 700 -6.03 -16.85 -5.45
N GLY A 701 -5.92 -17.34 -6.69
CA GLY A 701 -4.64 -17.74 -7.29
C GLY A 701 -4.19 -19.16 -6.92
N ASP A 702 -4.90 -19.87 -6.04
CA ASP A 702 -4.55 -21.23 -5.64
C ASP A 702 -4.89 -22.29 -6.69
N ARG A 703 -3.90 -23.11 -7.05
CA ARG A 703 -3.99 -24.11 -8.12
C ARG A 703 -3.78 -25.55 -7.64
N CYS A 704 -4.05 -25.84 -6.36
CA CYS A 704 -4.00 -27.21 -5.84
C CYS A 704 -4.99 -28.13 -6.57
N GLU A 705 -4.63 -29.41 -6.69
CA GLU A 705 -5.43 -30.45 -7.36
C GLU A 705 -5.65 -31.65 -6.44
N GLY A 706 -6.83 -32.28 -6.48
CA GLY A 706 -7.14 -33.42 -5.62
C GLY A 706 -7.16 -33.08 -4.13
N GLY A 707 -6.71 -34.00 -3.27
CA GLY A 707 -6.56 -33.78 -1.83
C GLY A 707 -7.87 -33.60 -1.06
N THR A 708 -7.81 -32.85 0.04
CA THR A 708 -8.95 -32.55 0.90
C THR A 708 -9.82 -31.48 0.26
N GLN A 709 -11.11 -31.79 0.08
CA GLN A 709 -12.11 -30.83 -0.37
C GLN A 709 -13.22 -30.70 0.67
N PRO A 710 -13.42 -29.51 1.27
CA PRO A 710 -14.49 -29.31 2.23
C PRO A 710 -15.86 -29.54 1.57
N GLU A 711 -16.75 -30.26 2.27
CA GLU A 711 -18.07 -30.60 1.77
C GLU A 711 -18.89 -29.32 1.54
N ARG A 712 -19.32 -29.08 0.30
CA ARG A 712 -20.12 -27.90 -0.04
C ARG A 712 -21.56 -28.05 0.48
N LYS A 713 -21.83 -27.51 1.67
CA LYS A 713 -23.20 -27.28 2.15
C LYS A 713 -23.50 -25.79 2.04
N LEU A 714 -24.38 -25.42 1.10
CA LEU A 714 -24.85 -24.04 0.97
C LEU A 714 -25.71 -23.69 2.18
N ILE A 715 -25.14 -22.88 3.07
CA ILE A 715 -25.82 -22.35 4.25
C ILE A 715 -26.21 -20.91 3.96
N ASP A 716 -27.49 -20.60 4.12
CA ASP A 716 -28.03 -19.26 3.97
C ASP A 716 -27.93 -18.52 5.31
N LEU A 717 -26.88 -17.72 5.47
CA LEU A 717 -26.64 -16.95 6.69
C LEU A 717 -27.62 -15.78 6.89
N SER A 718 -28.37 -15.38 5.85
CA SER A 718 -29.36 -14.29 5.98
C SER A 718 -30.40 -14.59 7.05
N LYS A 719 -30.81 -15.86 7.19
CA LYS A 719 -31.74 -16.31 8.24
C LYS A 719 -31.19 -16.08 9.65
N LYS A 720 -29.89 -16.22 9.84
CA LYS A 720 -29.22 -16.01 11.14
C LYS A 720 -29.23 -14.52 11.50
N CYS A 721 -28.96 -13.65 10.53
CA CYS A 721 -28.86 -12.21 10.74
C CYS A 721 -30.21 -11.57 11.05
N VAL A 722 -31.27 -12.07 10.43
CA VAL A 722 -32.64 -11.57 10.65
C VAL A 722 -33.31 -12.24 11.86
N SER A 723 -32.79 -13.37 12.37
CA SER A 723 -33.40 -14.03 13.56
C SER A 723 -33.42 -13.18 14.83
N ASN A 724 -32.52 -12.17 14.94
CA ASN A 724 -32.48 -11.21 16.04
C ASN A 724 -33.39 -9.97 15.80
N LEU A 725 -33.86 -9.78 14.56
CA LEU A 725 -34.81 -8.73 14.20
C LEU A 725 -36.19 -9.38 14.15
N LEU A 726 -37.06 -9.06 15.11
CA LEU A 726 -38.46 -9.50 15.10
C LEU A 726 -39.07 -9.23 13.72
N SER A 727 -39.27 -10.29 12.94
CA SER A 727 -39.89 -10.21 11.64
C SER A 727 -41.34 -9.72 11.83
N PRO A 728 -41.79 -8.65 11.15
CA PRO A 728 -43.16 -8.15 11.29
C PRO A 728 -44.23 -9.21 11.01
N GLU A 729 -43.90 -10.26 10.27
CA GLU A 729 -44.79 -11.39 9.96
C GLU A 729 -45.14 -12.26 11.18
N LEU A 730 -44.32 -12.31 12.23
CA LEU A 730 -44.68 -13.03 13.46
C LEU A 730 -45.65 -12.25 14.36
N LEU A 731 -45.83 -10.94 14.10
CA LEU A 731 -46.89 -10.15 14.72
C LEU A 731 -48.23 -10.25 13.97
N SER A 732 -48.25 -10.78 12.74
CA SER A 732 -49.50 -10.99 11.98
C SER A 732 -50.05 -12.41 12.07
N GLU A 733 -49.24 -13.42 12.40
CA GLU A 733 -49.71 -14.81 12.52
C GLU A 733 -50.17 -15.25 13.93
N SER A 734 -50.01 -14.41 14.97
CA SER A 734 -50.47 -14.75 16.34
C SER A 734 -51.83 -14.16 16.74
N GLN A 735 -52.58 -13.54 15.82
CA GLN A 735 -53.96 -13.10 16.07
C GLN A 735 -54.96 -13.60 15.03
N SER A 736 -55.19 -14.93 15.02
CA SER A 736 -56.48 -15.50 14.59
C SER A 736 -57.20 -16.20 15.75
N GLY A 737 -56.97 -15.73 16.98
CA GLY A 737 -57.75 -16.09 18.16
C GLY A 737 -58.98 -15.20 18.29
N SER A 738 -60.16 -15.75 17.98
CA SER A 738 -61.50 -15.17 18.15
C SER A 738 -61.62 -14.15 19.31
N LEU A 739 -61.98 -12.91 18.97
CA LEU A 739 -62.30 -11.80 19.90
C LEU A 739 -63.61 -11.97 20.69
N ALA A 740 -64.30 -13.12 20.57
CA ALA A 740 -65.59 -13.37 21.21
C ALA A 740 -65.58 -13.40 22.77
N PRO A 741 -64.57 -13.94 23.48
CA PRO A 741 -64.61 -14.03 24.94
C PRO A 741 -64.26 -12.70 25.63
N VAL A 742 -63.43 -11.85 25.01
CA VAL A 742 -63.00 -10.57 25.60
C VAL A 742 -64.14 -9.54 25.58
N VAL A 743 -64.88 -9.47 24.47
CA VAL A 743 -66.07 -8.61 24.36
C VAL A 743 -67.16 -9.04 25.35
N SER A 744 -67.33 -10.34 25.58
CA SER A 744 -68.30 -10.88 26.54
C SER A 744 -67.96 -10.51 27.98
N VAL A 745 -66.68 -10.51 28.35
CA VAL A 745 -66.22 -10.09 29.69
C VAL A 745 -66.39 -8.58 29.88
N ILE A 746 -66.11 -7.76 28.87
CA ILE A 746 -66.30 -6.30 28.94
C ILE A 746 -67.78 -5.93 29.08
N ILE A 747 -68.67 -6.61 28.35
CA ILE A 747 -70.12 -6.42 28.49
C ILE A 747 -70.61 -6.85 29.87
N LEU A 748 -70.07 -7.94 30.43
CA LEU A 748 -70.41 -8.40 31.78
C LEU A 748 -69.95 -7.40 32.85
N VAL A 749 -68.75 -6.84 32.72
CA VAL A 749 -68.22 -5.82 33.64
C VAL A 749 -69.03 -4.52 33.55
N LEU A 750 -69.42 -4.10 32.35
CA LEU A 750 -70.28 -2.92 32.16
C LEU A 750 -71.68 -3.13 32.76
N LEU A 751 -72.25 -4.33 32.64
CA LEU A 751 -73.52 -4.69 33.27
C LEU A 751 -73.42 -4.69 34.81
N ILE A 752 -72.32 -5.21 35.37
CA ILE A 752 -72.08 -5.19 36.82
C ILE A 752 -71.91 -3.75 37.33
N CYS A 753 -71.19 -2.90 36.59
CA CYS A 753 -71.05 -1.48 36.92
C CYS A 753 -72.38 -0.71 36.80
N ALA A 754 -73.22 -1.03 35.81
CA ALA A 754 -74.56 -0.44 35.70
C ALA A 754 -75.47 -0.86 36.86
N VAL A 755 -75.45 -2.12 37.27
CA VAL A 755 -76.20 -2.62 38.44
C VAL A 755 -75.69 -1.98 39.73
N ALA A 756 -74.37 -1.83 39.90
CA ALA A 756 -73.78 -1.12 41.04
C ALA A 756 -74.16 0.37 41.06
N GLY A 757 -74.20 1.03 39.90
CA GLY A 757 -74.66 2.42 39.73
C GLY A 757 -76.14 2.58 40.11
N VAL A 758 -77.00 1.66 39.70
CA VAL A 758 -78.43 1.65 40.07
C VAL A 758 -78.62 1.43 41.58
N LEU A 759 -77.79 0.57 42.20
CA LEU A 759 -77.82 0.35 43.66
C LEU A 759 -77.31 1.56 44.45
N LEU A 760 -76.31 2.29 43.93
CA LEU A 760 -75.81 3.53 44.53
C LEU A 760 -76.83 4.67 44.42
N ILE A 761 -77.50 4.81 43.27
CA ILE A 761 -78.59 5.78 43.08
C ILE A 761 -79.76 5.46 44.01
N LYS A 762 -80.13 4.17 44.17
CA LYS A 762 -81.18 3.75 45.11
C LYS A 762 -80.80 4.04 46.58
N LYS A 763 -79.51 3.97 46.92
CA LYS A 763 -78.99 4.25 48.27
C LYS A 763 -78.88 5.75 48.58
N TYR A 764 -78.64 6.60 47.58
CA TYR A 764 -78.48 8.05 47.76
C TYR A 764 -79.75 8.88 47.50
N VAL A 765 -80.74 8.36 46.76
CA VAL A 765 -81.98 9.10 46.42
C VAL A 765 -83.11 8.93 47.46
N CYS A 766 -83.02 7.96 48.40
CA CYS A 766 -84.07 7.73 49.43
C CYS A 766 -83.65 8.00 50.89
N GLY A 767 -82.46 8.56 51.16
CA GLY A 767 -81.98 8.83 52.52
C GLY A 767 -81.42 10.23 52.66
N GLY A 768 -82.29 11.25 52.62
CA GLY A 768 -81.87 12.64 52.70
C GLY A 768 -81.21 13.02 54.03
N ARG A 769 -80.12 13.81 53.94
CA ARG A 769 -79.94 15.02 54.75
C ARG A 769 -78.86 15.93 54.14
N PHE A 770 -79.30 17.16 53.89
CA PHE A 770 -78.58 18.34 53.46
C PHE A 770 -77.55 18.83 54.50
N LEU A 771 -76.47 19.45 54.03
CA LEU A 771 -75.79 20.54 54.72
C LEU A 771 -75.47 21.66 53.72
N VAL A 772 -75.71 22.89 54.17
CA VAL A 772 -76.03 24.11 53.42
C VAL A 772 -74.81 25.03 53.29
N HIS A 773 -74.73 25.75 52.16
CA HIS A 773 -73.71 26.74 51.74
C HIS A 773 -73.58 28.00 52.62
N ARG A 774 -72.45 28.74 52.47
CA ARG A 774 -72.47 30.19 52.12
C ARG A 774 -71.14 30.76 51.60
N TYR A 775 -71.30 31.77 50.73
CA TYR A 775 -70.35 32.57 49.92
C TYR A 775 -69.82 33.83 50.66
N SER A 776 -68.80 34.48 50.08
CA SER A 776 -68.61 35.96 50.11
C SER A 776 -67.80 36.46 48.89
N GLU A 777 -68.22 37.61 48.34
CA GLU A 777 -67.74 38.32 47.14
C GLU A 777 -66.60 39.35 47.39
N MET A 778 -65.94 39.73 46.28
CA MET A 778 -65.38 41.04 45.82
C MET A 778 -64.58 41.99 46.75
N GLN A 779 -63.42 42.51 46.29
CA GLN A 779 -63.27 43.88 45.71
C GLN A 779 -61.85 44.18 45.14
N ARG A 780 -61.80 45.23 44.29
CA ARG A 780 -60.82 45.79 43.33
C ARG A 780 -59.55 46.47 43.88
N HIS A 781 -58.56 46.73 42.98
CA HIS A 781 -57.96 48.04 42.55
C HIS A 781 -56.60 47.81 41.82
N VAL A 782 -55.96 48.65 41.00
CA VAL A 782 -56.22 49.63 39.90
C VAL A 782 -54.83 50.22 39.49
N GLU A 783 -54.56 50.34 38.18
CA GLU A 783 -53.73 51.32 37.39
C GLU A 783 -52.22 51.65 37.61
N ALA A 784 -51.46 51.52 36.48
CA ALA A 784 -50.69 52.52 35.68
C ALA A 784 -49.29 53.11 36.08
N ASN A 785 -48.26 52.80 35.24
CA ASN A 785 -47.29 53.68 34.49
C ASN A 785 -46.26 54.64 35.20
N PRO A 786 -45.25 55.27 34.53
CA PRO A 786 -44.14 54.80 33.63
C PRO A 786 -42.74 55.53 33.84
N ILE A 787 -41.74 55.31 32.92
CA ILE A 787 -40.69 56.22 32.34
C ILE A 787 -39.16 55.93 32.54
N GLU A 788 -38.48 55.71 31.38
CA GLU A 788 -37.14 56.08 30.79
C GLU A 788 -35.72 55.82 31.39
N GLY A 789 -34.81 55.46 30.45
CA GLY A 789 -33.41 55.93 30.34
C GLY A 789 -32.30 54.86 30.45
N VAL A 790 -31.23 54.69 29.64
CA VAL A 790 -30.74 55.05 28.29
C VAL A 790 -29.28 54.51 28.18
N ASP A 791 -28.90 54.01 27.00
CA ASP A 791 -27.60 53.87 26.28
C ASP A 791 -26.30 53.21 26.82
N ASP A 792 -25.80 52.29 25.97
CA ASP A 792 -24.49 52.26 25.26
C ASP A 792 -23.25 51.44 25.72
N VAL A 793 -22.63 50.81 24.69
CA VAL A 793 -21.20 50.56 24.40
C VAL A 793 -20.62 49.11 24.42
N ASP A 794 -20.12 48.74 23.21
CA ASP A 794 -18.97 47.91 22.77
C ASP A 794 -18.97 46.37 22.64
N ALA A 795 -18.44 45.96 21.46
CA ALA A 795 -18.00 44.64 21.01
C ALA A 795 -16.67 44.18 21.70
N PRO A 796 -16.06 42.99 21.47
CA PRO A 796 -15.53 42.58 20.15
C PRO A 796 -15.45 41.05 19.83
N GLU A 797 -15.03 40.81 18.59
CA GLU A 797 -14.07 39.80 18.11
C GLU A 797 -14.47 38.37 17.68
N GLU A 798 -14.19 38.14 16.39
CA GLU A 798 -13.90 36.89 15.69
C GLU A 798 -12.83 36.07 16.43
N ASP A 799 -12.95 34.75 16.39
CA ASP A 799 -11.75 33.92 16.29
C ASP A 799 -11.93 32.84 15.22
N LYS A 800 -11.00 32.87 14.28
CA LYS A 800 -10.88 31.98 13.13
C LYS A 800 -10.08 30.78 13.58
N THR A 801 -10.64 29.57 13.44
CA THR A 801 -9.82 28.35 13.46
C THR A 801 -9.69 27.81 12.04
N HIS A 802 -8.42 27.70 11.68
CA HIS A 802 -7.84 27.36 10.39
C HIS A 802 -8.21 25.92 10.00
N TYR A 803 -8.66 25.74 8.76
CA TYR A 803 -8.74 24.44 8.09
C TYR A 803 -7.32 24.02 7.67
N ASN A 804 -6.94 22.77 7.94
CA ASN A 804 -5.84 22.09 7.28
C ASN A 804 -6.44 21.10 6.29
N GLU A 805 -6.16 21.35 5.01
CA GLU A 805 -6.26 20.38 3.92
C GLU A 805 -5.02 19.46 3.95
N ASP A 806 -5.11 18.34 3.23
CA ASP A 806 -4.05 17.41 2.81
C ASP A 806 -3.84 16.13 3.65
N SER A 807 -4.58 15.08 3.28
CA SER A 807 -4.05 13.71 3.08
C SER A 807 -5.13 12.82 2.46
N ASP A 808 -5.31 12.87 1.14
CA ASP A 808 -6.02 11.84 0.37
C ASP A 808 -5.68 11.91 -1.14
N GLU A 809 -4.63 12.63 -1.51
CA GLU A 809 -4.10 12.74 -2.87
C GLU A 809 -2.58 12.62 -2.78
N ASP A 810 -2.08 11.41 -2.56
CA ASP A 810 -0.73 11.03 -2.97
C ASP A 810 -0.72 9.54 -3.27
N LEU A 811 -0.77 9.23 -4.57
CA LEU A 811 -0.34 7.99 -5.23
C LEU A 811 -0.85 8.03 -6.67
N LEU A 812 -0.23 8.82 -7.55
CA LEU A 812 -0.12 8.55 -9.00
C LEU A 812 0.93 9.47 -9.65
N ALA A 813 2.21 9.24 -9.33
CA ALA A 813 3.31 9.39 -10.26
C ALA A 813 4.47 8.54 -9.73
N GLY A 814 4.67 7.38 -10.34
CA GLY A 814 5.95 6.69 -10.19
C GLY A 814 7.03 7.56 -10.78
N ASN A 815 8.05 7.84 -9.97
CA ASN A 815 9.42 8.02 -10.40
C ASN A 815 10.30 7.28 -9.41
#